data_AF-A0A936A774-F1
#
_entry.id   AF-A0A936A774-F1
#
_cell.length_a   1.000
_cell.length_b   1.000
_cell.length_c   1.000
_cell.angle_alpha   90.00
_cell.angle_beta   90.00
_cell.angle_gamma   90.00
#
_symmetry.space_group_name_H-M   'P 1'
#
loop_
_entity.id
_entity.type
_entity.pdbx_description
1 polymer ?
#
loop_
_entity_poly.entity_id
_entity_poly.type
_entity_poly.pdbx_seq_one_letter_code
_entity_poly.pdbx_strand_id
1 'polypeptide(L)'
;MKHFILNQLLLIFKAILFIVLLVFSNRIAYAQSLCPMIEDESHAPEPYEGLELTDPKCMKIKFHYFNNTHNPINVPADELIRNLLGDLNKYYLPGNIQFHLVDECVNVQDHDSIKVITAVNNVDSAIIDQNGKGKTWPPFNYVENAINVFIFQQSFNNSDGFGYGQQDTINKYVYSILDAKVLAHEIGHVLSLWHTSAFNILLDSTTWECKGGSAIKGDRISDTDADPIRMDADRDGTVDGTKWVNNCTQLGTLTPSIRDGCGNGTLPWKIPFKNLMADGYSRSCWNSFTQGQFSAMHREIDENLEAYITNCEYDTSFCTGNILISSATTWTNVVKKMCPGSKITITPFGSLTLVNSTITKGLIDTACTDLIGNWDGIYILGGNAKSIPPPLGGGPSINPRGFLHVRSGSKIEFSNNGIQAPNGSGGILIDSSNMQNNFKMINVKDKGQKNFSSFDEVGGIVIRNGSTLVVPEDCFNTQIQIEGASITLDKSTLTKSTRNNLITGIKSMAGSVLIKNGSIIENMGRGINKETDGTYKQGLNGLRIQDSRFINCDIAIRNRCMYASVKHNWIDGEVDQEMESYGLWHSNNFRKQLIIKAPTTTQQFEENYFYQSTLKIPGDQSLTNAICNTWKNTDECVYDNNTSGSNIPIKPSWGNPSTASGNKRADTISNYRFVSIRTSEITNYRFTLDPKTHITCEYQFKSGNAAANRAGCKDTLSPTTVTSGNPAEEETYDDDENHATWTTFDSMRQLLTTAMQYASDSMRKIMQEQIADYKVGMELCVLSAMQHSDSLEMNEESFETWLSRTNPKAEELTIIQNYWHKLYLDTLLTYLGGLSIADSAELVDKGILELATEYLDSLKSVDYDLYNLPDSLIEYLEELASTSFEDYTGILRAFLNMYYNRYIDNDQMAEYSNKISGSIITNNQKTNFFVSPNPTNGFVRLYSLDGRKYTLNLEFYSLDGKKLKSMKNCTGESIYLTGFKGNECIILRLEDQKSGHKESMKLILNKD
;
A
#
# COMPACT_ATOMS: atom_id res chain seq x y z
N MET A 1 -15.32 -24.27 37.59
CA MET A 1 -16.00 -25.32 36.79
C MET A 1 -16.58 -24.77 35.48
N LYS A 2 -17.42 -23.72 35.49
CA LYS A 2 -17.95 -23.09 34.26
C LYS A 2 -16.87 -22.60 33.28
N HIS A 3 -15.78 -21.99 33.76
CA HIS A 3 -14.66 -21.58 32.89
C HIS A 3 -13.84 -22.74 32.32
N PHE A 4 -13.75 -23.86 33.04
CA PHE A 4 -13.07 -25.06 32.53
C PHE A 4 -13.89 -25.71 31.40
N ILE A 5 -15.21 -25.76 31.57
CA ILE A 5 -16.15 -26.24 30.54
C ILE A 5 -16.15 -25.30 29.33
N LEU A 6 -16.07 -23.97 29.55
CA LEU A 6 -16.00 -23.00 28.46
C LEU A 6 -14.69 -23.13 27.66
N ASN A 7 -13.54 -23.31 28.32
CA ASN A 7 -12.26 -23.52 27.64
C ASN A 7 -12.20 -24.87 26.91
N GLN A 8 -12.79 -25.92 27.47
CA GLN A 8 -12.92 -27.22 26.80
C GLN A 8 -13.85 -27.12 25.59
N LEU A 9 -14.98 -26.41 25.70
CA LEU A 9 -15.86 -26.12 24.57
C LEU A 9 -15.16 -25.26 23.51
N LEU A 10 -14.34 -24.27 23.88
CA LEU A 10 -13.58 -23.46 22.93
C LEU A 10 -12.49 -24.27 22.22
N LEU A 11 -11.84 -25.21 22.92
CA LEU A 11 -10.87 -26.13 22.33
C LEU A 11 -11.53 -27.13 21.40
N ILE A 12 -12.70 -27.66 21.78
CA ILE A 12 -13.52 -28.52 20.92
C ILE A 12 -14.02 -27.72 19.72
N PHE A 13 -14.44 -26.45 19.89
CA PHE A 13 -14.89 -25.61 18.80
C PHE A 13 -13.74 -25.21 17.88
N LYS A 14 -12.54 -24.94 18.41
CA LYS A 14 -11.32 -24.70 17.62
C LYS A 14 -10.84 -25.97 16.92
N ALA A 15 -10.93 -27.13 17.57
CA ALA A 15 -10.60 -28.41 16.96
C ALA A 15 -11.62 -28.79 15.89
N ILE A 16 -12.92 -28.56 16.12
CA ILE A 16 -13.97 -28.71 15.12
C ILE A 16 -13.77 -27.69 14.01
N LEU A 17 -13.44 -26.43 14.30
CA LEU A 17 -13.17 -25.42 13.27
C LEU A 17 -11.89 -25.74 12.51
N PHE A 18 -10.87 -26.34 13.13
CA PHE A 18 -9.63 -26.79 12.49
C PHE A 18 -9.82 -28.09 11.71
N ILE A 19 -10.70 -28.99 12.16
CA ILE A 19 -11.13 -30.18 11.42
C ILE A 19 -12.07 -29.77 10.28
N VAL A 20 -12.95 -28.81 10.49
CA VAL A 20 -13.83 -28.22 9.47
C VAL A 20 -12.96 -27.45 8.48
N LEU A 21 -11.98 -26.66 8.91
CA LEU A 21 -11.00 -26.02 8.04
C LEU A 21 -10.10 -27.04 7.35
N LEU A 22 -9.69 -28.14 7.99
CA LEU A 22 -8.97 -29.25 7.34
C LEU A 22 -9.86 -30.05 6.40
N VAL A 23 -11.17 -30.12 6.65
CA VAL A 23 -12.15 -30.76 5.78
C VAL A 23 -12.60 -29.79 4.68
N PHE A 24 -12.47 -28.49 4.86
CA PHE A 24 -12.70 -27.44 3.85
C PHE A 24 -11.42 -27.07 3.08
N SER A 25 -10.22 -27.32 3.63
CA SER A 25 -8.92 -27.16 2.96
C SER A 25 -8.42 -28.47 2.36
N ASN A 26 -8.83 -29.63 2.88
CA ASN A 26 -8.85 -30.88 2.09
C ASN A 26 -10.12 -31.03 1.24
N ARG A 27 -11.04 -30.05 1.31
CA ARG A 27 -11.94 -29.68 0.22
C ARG A 27 -11.49 -28.36 -0.43
N ILE A 28 -10.17 -28.19 -0.62
CA ILE A 28 -9.76 -27.83 -1.99
C ILE A 28 -10.51 -28.85 -2.83
N ALA A 29 -11.51 -28.39 -3.58
CA ALA A 29 -12.21 -29.25 -4.50
C ALA A 29 -11.11 -29.97 -5.28
N TYR A 30 -10.95 -31.27 -5.04
CA TYR A 30 -10.50 -32.19 -6.07
C TYR A 30 -11.61 -32.17 -7.12
N ALA A 31 -11.77 -31.02 -7.78
CA ALA A 31 -12.43 -30.92 -9.05
C ALA A 31 -11.45 -31.60 -9.99
N GLN A 32 -11.57 -32.92 -10.11
CA GLN A 32 -11.15 -33.60 -11.32
C GLN A 32 -11.81 -32.80 -12.45
N SER A 33 -11.03 -32.13 -13.30
CA SER A 33 -11.62 -31.47 -14.46
C SER A 33 -12.22 -32.58 -15.32
N LEU A 34 -13.54 -32.73 -15.24
CA LEU A 34 -14.27 -33.56 -16.17
C LEU A 34 -14.36 -32.76 -17.46
N CYS A 35 -13.35 -32.93 -18.33
CA CYS A 35 -13.39 -32.49 -19.71
C CYS A 35 -13.98 -33.63 -20.56
N PRO A 36 -15.22 -33.54 -21.06
CA PRO A 36 -15.90 -34.62 -21.78
C PRO A 36 -15.51 -34.72 -23.27
N MET A 37 -14.31 -34.27 -23.67
CA MET A 37 -13.87 -34.28 -25.07
C MET A 37 -13.73 -35.72 -25.59
N ILE A 38 -14.16 -35.97 -26.83
CA ILE A 38 -14.08 -37.27 -27.51
C ILE A 38 -12.90 -37.21 -28.49
N GLU A 39 -11.83 -37.96 -28.23
CA GLU A 39 -10.71 -38.12 -29.16
C GLU A 39 -11.21 -38.75 -30.47
N ASP A 40 -11.03 -38.04 -31.59
CA ASP A 40 -11.37 -38.52 -32.93
C ASP A 40 -10.11 -38.76 -33.75
N GLU A 41 -9.85 -40.04 -34.02
CA GLU A 41 -8.74 -40.53 -34.83
C GLU A 41 -8.62 -39.86 -36.22
N SER A 42 -9.72 -39.31 -36.77
CA SER A 42 -9.69 -38.59 -38.04
C SER A 42 -9.17 -37.14 -37.95
N HIS A 43 -8.98 -36.62 -36.74
CA HIS A 43 -8.51 -35.26 -36.46
C HIS A 43 -7.40 -35.24 -35.40
N ALA A 44 -6.52 -36.25 -35.40
CA ALA A 44 -5.48 -36.38 -34.40
C ALA A 44 -4.44 -35.23 -34.46
N PRO A 45 -3.77 -34.90 -33.34
CA PRO A 45 -2.71 -33.88 -33.33
C PRO A 45 -1.59 -34.30 -34.28
N GLU A 46 -1.23 -33.43 -35.22
CA GLU A 46 -0.12 -33.67 -36.14
C GLU A 46 0.87 -32.49 -36.10
N PRO A 47 2.02 -32.61 -35.43
CA PRO A 47 3.03 -31.56 -35.43
C PRO A 47 3.80 -31.52 -36.77
N TYR A 48 4.25 -30.33 -37.17
CA TYR A 48 5.24 -30.21 -38.26
C TYR A 48 6.59 -30.80 -37.85
N GLU A 49 7.25 -31.50 -38.78
CA GLU A 49 8.65 -31.91 -38.59
C GLU A 49 9.59 -30.69 -38.70
N GLY A 50 10.20 -30.27 -37.58
CA GLY A 50 11.27 -29.28 -37.58
C GLY A 50 10.84 -27.81 -37.69
N LEU A 51 9.59 -27.48 -37.38
CA LEU A 51 9.11 -26.09 -37.43
C LEU A 51 9.88 -25.17 -36.47
N GLU A 52 10.48 -24.12 -37.02
CA GLU A 52 10.89 -22.96 -36.23
C GLU A 52 9.64 -22.10 -36.00
N LEU A 53 9.18 -22.01 -34.75
CA LEU A 53 8.00 -21.25 -34.28
C LEU A 53 8.22 -19.73 -34.42
N THR A 54 8.59 -19.23 -35.59
CA THR A 54 8.98 -17.83 -35.82
C THR A 54 7.84 -16.98 -36.39
N ASP A 55 6.81 -17.61 -36.95
CA ASP A 55 5.64 -16.91 -37.52
C ASP A 55 4.59 -16.65 -36.44
N PRO A 56 4.31 -15.40 -36.04
CA PRO A 56 3.32 -15.11 -35.01
C PRO A 56 1.89 -15.35 -35.52
N LYS A 57 1.11 -16.15 -34.77
CA LYS A 57 -0.31 -16.42 -35.06
C LYS A 57 -1.19 -15.63 -34.10
N CYS A 58 -1.98 -14.70 -34.63
CA CYS A 58 -2.89 -13.89 -33.82
C CYS A 58 -4.35 -14.27 -34.11
N MET A 59 -4.97 -14.93 -33.14
CA MET A 59 -6.27 -15.59 -33.24
C MET A 59 -7.37 -14.68 -32.71
N LYS A 60 -8.49 -14.62 -33.42
CA LYS A 60 -9.72 -13.92 -33.01
C LYS A 60 -10.43 -14.65 -31.87
N ILE A 61 -10.75 -13.96 -30.78
CA ILE A 61 -11.49 -14.50 -29.62
C ILE A 61 -12.66 -13.58 -29.25
N LYS A 62 -13.77 -14.15 -28.77
CA LYS A 62 -14.97 -13.41 -28.34
C LYS A 62 -15.47 -13.96 -27.01
N PHE A 63 -15.74 -13.09 -26.03
CA PHE A 63 -16.32 -13.50 -24.75
C PHE A 63 -17.83 -13.27 -24.68
N HIS A 64 -18.52 -14.25 -24.11
CA HIS A 64 -19.95 -14.23 -23.83
C HIS A 64 -20.20 -14.61 -22.38
N TYR A 65 -21.11 -13.89 -21.72
CA TYR A 65 -21.57 -14.18 -20.38
C TYR A 65 -23.05 -14.54 -20.38
N PHE A 66 -23.38 -15.66 -19.75
CA PHE A 66 -24.73 -16.20 -19.68
C PHE A 66 -25.15 -16.39 -18.22
N ASN A 67 -26.23 -15.71 -17.83
CA ASN A 67 -26.90 -16.06 -16.58
C ASN A 67 -27.75 -17.32 -16.81
N ASN A 68 -27.25 -18.46 -16.36
CA ASN A 68 -27.97 -19.73 -16.38
C ASN A 68 -28.71 -20.03 -15.07
N THR A 69 -28.96 -19.01 -14.25
CA THR A 69 -29.64 -19.15 -12.95
C THR A 69 -30.86 -18.24 -12.88
N HIS A 70 -31.75 -18.50 -11.91
CA HIS A 70 -32.88 -17.60 -11.63
C HIS A 70 -32.47 -16.39 -10.76
N ASN A 71 -31.19 -16.29 -10.40
CA ASN A 71 -30.67 -15.15 -9.65
C ASN A 71 -30.48 -13.95 -10.59
N PRO A 72 -30.42 -12.71 -10.06
CA PRO A 72 -30.05 -11.55 -10.86
C PRO A 72 -28.72 -11.77 -11.60
N ILE A 73 -28.61 -11.23 -12.82
CA ILE A 73 -27.38 -11.27 -13.60
C ILE A 73 -26.26 -10.60 -12.79
N ASN A 74 -25.18 -11.34 -12.57
CA ASN A 74 -23.96 -10.86 -11.94
C ASN A 74 -22.80 -10.93 -12.94
N VAL A 75 -22.82 -10.04 -13.94
CA VAL A 75 -21.80 -10.01 -14.99
C VAL A 75 -20.42 -9.75 -14.36
N PRO A 76 -19.39 -10.54 -14.69
CA PRO A 76 -18.02 -10.24 -14.33
C PRO A 76 -17.63 -8.84 -14.81
N ALA A 77 -16.87 -8.12 -14.00
CA ALA A 77 -16.31 -6.85 -14.44
C ALA A 77 -15.44 -7.06 -15.70
N ASP A 78 -15.53 -6.13 -16.66
CA ASP A 78 -14.75 -6.16 -17.91
C ASP A 78 -13.24 -6.31 -17.66
N GLU A 79 -12.74 -5.74 -16.55
CA GLU A 79 -11.36 -5.93 -16.09
C GLU A 79 -11.01 -7.40 -15.81
N LEU A 80 -11.90 -8.17 -15.20
CA LEU A 80 -11.65 -9.59 -14.92
C LEU A 80 -11.48 -10.36 -16.23
N ILE A 81 -12.29 -10.05 -17.24
CA ILE A 81 -12.23 -10.67 -18.57
C ILE A 81 -10.96 -10.24 -19.31
N ARG A 82 -10.56 -8.98 -19.20
CA ARG A 82 -9.28 -8.46 -19.74
C ARG A 82 -8.08 -9.15 -19.09
N ASN A 83 -8.08 -9.32 -17.77
CA ASN A 83 -7.01 -10.01 -17.04
C ASN A 83 -6.96 -11.49 -17.42
N LEU A 84 -8.12 -12.14 -17.56
CA LEU A 84 -8.24 -13.52 -18.05
C LEU A 84 -7.60 -13.68 -19.44
N LEU A 85 -7.88 -12.77 -20.37
CA LEU A 85 -7.25 -12.78 -21.71
C LEU A 85 -5.74 -12.53 -21.65
N GLY A 86 -5.29 -11.58 -20.81
CA GLY A 86 -3.87 -11.31 -20.60
C GLY A 86 -3.12 -12.51 -20.04
N ASP A 87 -3.71 -13.22 -19.08
CA ASP A 87 -3.14 -14.43 -18.48
C ASP A 87 -3.18 -15.62 -19.45
N LEU A 88 -4.26 -15.76 -20.24
CA LEU A 88 -4.34 -16.73 -21.32
C LEU A 88 -3.16 -16.55 -22.30
N ASN A 89 -2.94 -15.32 -22.76
CA ASN A 89 -1.85 -15.02 -23.70
C ASN A 89 -0.46 -15.39 -23.16
N LYS A 90 -0.22 -15.34 -21.84
CA LYS A 90 1.06 -15.78 -21.26
C LYS A 90 1.36 -17.27 -21.48
N TYR A 91 0.34 -18.13 -21.55
CA TYR A 91 0.52 -19.56 -21.76
C TYR A 91 0.83 -19.92 -23.23
N TYR A 92 0.36 -19.11 -24.18
CA TYR A 92 0.52 -19.34 -25.62
C TYR A 92 1.67 -18.55 -26.25
N LEU A 93 2.13 -17.48 -25.59
CA LEU A 93 3.24 -16.64 -26.06
C LEU A 93 4.53 -17.42 -26.36
N PRO A 94 4.95 -18.45 -25.58
CA PRO A 94 6.14 -19.24 -25.93
C PRO A 94 6.02 -19.98 -27.27
N GLY A 95 4.79 -20.24 -27.73
CA GLY A 95 4.50 -20.79 -29.04
C GLY A 95 4.26 -19.74 -30.12
N ASN A 96 4.48 -18.44 -29.85
CA ASN A 96 4.13 -17.33 -30.75
C ASN A 96 2.65 -17.32 -31.19
N ILE A 97 1.75 -17.77 -30.32
CA ILE A 97 0.30 -17.65 -30.51
C ILE A 97 -0.24 -16.59 -29.54
N GLN A 98 -1.09 -15.68 -30.03
CA GLN A 98 -1.75 -14.64 -29.23
C GLN A 98 -3.24 -14.55 -29.58
N PHE A 99 -4.09 -14.19 -28.63
CA PHE A 99 -5.52 -14.02 -28.81
C PHE A 99 -5.92 -12.54 -28.73
N HIS A 100 -6.75 -12.10 -29.67
CA HIS A 100 -7.22 -10.73 -29.83
C HIS A 100 -8.75 -10.69 -29.85
N LEU A 101 -9.33 -9.77 -29.09
CA LEU A 101 -10.78 -9.59 -29.05
C LEU A 101 -11.30 -9.15 -30.42
N VAL A 102 -12.35 -9.81 -30.92
CA VAL A 102 -13.03 -9.40 -32.16
C VAL A 102 -13.90 -8.16 -31.96
N ASP A 103 -14.44 -7.98 -30.76
CA ASP A 103 -15.17 -6.79 -30.35
C ASP A 103 -14.86 -6.42 -28.88
N GLU A 104 -15.16 -5.17 -28.52
CA GLU A 104 -14.80 -4.57 -27.24
C GLU A 104 -15.86 -4.79 -26.16
N CYS A 105 -16.82 -5.70 -26.36
CA CYS A 105 -17.93 -5.94 -25.44
C CYS A 105 -18.02 -7.41 -25.05
N VAL A 106 -18.24 -7.73 -23.77
CA VAL A 106 -18.75 -9.05 -23.41
C VAL A 106 -20.23 -9.10 -23.78
N ASN A 107 -20.63 -10.10 -24.55
CA ASN A 107 -22.04 -10.30 -24.87
C ASN A 107 -22.76 -10.93 -23.66
N VAL A 108 -23.70 -10.21 -23.04
CA VAL A 108 -24.43 -10.65 -21.84
C VAL A 108 -25.84 -11.12 -22.20
N GLN A 109 -26.24 -12.30 -21.74
CA GLN A 109 -27.61 -12.86 -21.94
C GLN A 109 -28.18 -13.51 -20.68
N ASP A 110 -29.51 -13.51 -20.55
CA ASP A 110 -30.25 -13.96 -19.35
C ASP A 110 -30.99 -15.30 -19.53
N HIS A 111 -31.29 -15.94 -18.39
CA HIS A 111 -31.82 -17.29 -18.21
C HIS A 111 -33.13 -17.54 -18.97
N ASP A 112 -33.99 -16.54 -19.12
CA ASP A 112 -35.29 -16.65 -19.81
C ASP A 112 -35.14 -17.03 -21.31
N SER A 113 -33.92 -16.97 -21.84
CA SER A 113 -33.60 -17.26 -23.24
C SER A 113 -33.16 -18.71 -23.49
N ILE A 114 -32.83 -19.50 -22.45
CA ILE A 114 -32.08 -20.76 -22.57
C ILE A 114 -32.66 -21.87 -21.67
N LYS A 115 -33.02 -23.02 -22.25
CA LYS A 115 -33.26 -24.27 -21.51
C LYS A 115 -32.08 -25.21 -21.70
N VAL A 116 -31.30 -25.41 -20.65
CA VAL A 116 -30.19 -26.37 -20.64
C VAL A 116 -30.73 -27.76 -20.32
N ILE A 117 -30.54 -28.74 -21.23
CA ILE A 117 -30.95 -30.12 -20.98
C ILE A 117 -29.80 -30.87 -20.31
N THR A 118 -30.04 -31.34 -19.10
CA THR A 118 -29.07 -31.95 -18.17
C THR A 118 -28.67 -33.40 -18.46
N ALA A 119 -28.88 -33.94 -19.67
CA ALA A 119 -28.55 -35.34 -19.92
C ALA A 119 -28.41 -35.69 -21.40
N VAL A 120 -27.21 -35.68 -21.99
CA VAL A 120 -26.79 -36.67 -23.01
C VAL A 120 -25.27 -36.69 -23.13
N ASN A 121 -24.69 -37.88 -23.35
CA ASN A 121 -23.30 -38.14 -23.75
C ASN A 121 -22.93 -37.59 -25.15
N ASN A 122 -23.66 -36.59 -25.67
CA ASN A 122 -23.45 -35.96 -26.98
C ASN A 122 -23.77 -34.46 -26.87
N VAL A 123 -22.75 -33.63 -27.06
CA VAL A 123 -22.81 -32.18 -26.80
C VAL A 123 -23.70 -31.43 -27.82
N ASP A 124 -24.01 -32.04 -28.97
CA ASP A 124 -24.98 -31.55 -29.97
C ASP A 124 -26.38 -31.22 -29.39
N SER A 125 -26.68 -31.69 -28.17
CA SER A 125 -27.98 -31.53 -27.50
C SER A 125 -27.97 -30.59 -26.28
N ALA A 126 -26.84 -29.96 -25.94
CA ALA A 126 -26.65 -29.29 -24.65
C ALA A 126 -27.29 -27.88 -24.54
N ILE A 127 -27.57 -27.19 -25.65
CA ILE A 127 -28.16 -25.83 -25.63
C ILE A 127 -29.36 -25.77 -26.58
N ILE A 128 -30.58 -25.83 -26.03
CA ILE A 128 -31.84 -25.78 -26.82
C ILE A 128 -32.62 -24.53 -26.42
N ASP A 129 -33.28 -23.89 -27.40
CA ASP A 129 -34.16 -22.76 -27.12
C ASP A 129 -35.41 -23.20 -26.33
N GLN A 130 -36.10 -22.22 -25.73
CA GLN A 130 -37.32 -22.40 -24.93
C GLN A 130 -38.46 -23.18 -25.63
N ASN A 131 -38.41 -23.34 -26.96
CA ASN A 131 -39.45 -24.00 -27.76
C ASN A 131 -39.14 -25.46 -28.11
N GLY A 132 -38.01 -26.01 -27.64
CA GLY A 132 -37.63 -27.40 -27.89
C GLY A 132 -37.39 -27.73 -29.37
N LYS A 133 -37.24 -26.69 -30.22
CA LYS A 133 -36.77 -26.84 -31.59
C LYS A 133 -35.27 -26.65 -31.56
N GLY A 134 -34.51 -27.67 -31.99
CA GLY A 134 -33.09 -27.51 -32.24
C GLY A 134 -32.92 -26.37 -33.24
N LYS A 135 -32.33 -25.25 -32.81
CA LYS A 135 -31.77 -24.32 -33.78
C LYS A 135 -30.67 -25.08 -34.51
N THR A 136 -30.63 -24.91 -35.83
CA THR A 136 -29.42 -25.14 -36.61
C THR A 136 -28.29 -24.41 -35.90
N TRP A 137 -27.41 -25.23 -35.37
CA TRP A 137 -26.20 -24.88 -34.66
C TRP A 137 -25.28 -24.07 -35.61
N PRO A 138 -24.55 -23.03 -35.15
CA PRO A 138 -24.35 -22.58 -33.76
C PRO A 138 -25.35 -21.48 -33.29
N PRO A 139 -25.61 -21.35 -31.97
CA PRO A 139 -26.62 -20.42 -31.45
C PRO A 139 -26.03 -19.15 -30.79
N PHE A 140 -26.84 -18.08 -30.69
CA PHE A 140 -26.70 -16.89 -29.81
C PHE A 140 -25.51 -15.93 -30.05
N ASN A 141 -25.66 -14.99 -30.99
CA ASN A 141 -24.68 -13.91 -31.29
C ASN A 141 -23.25 -14.45 -31.49
N TYR A 142 -23.14 -15.71 -31.91
CA TYR A 142 -21.89 -16.35 -32.29
C TYR A 142 -21.19 -15.49 -33.34
N VAL A 143 -19.90 -15.28 -33.14
CA VAL A 143 -19.06 -14.55 -34.09
C VAL A 143 -18.36 -15.56 -34.97
N GLU A 144 -18.72 -15.59 -36.26
CA GLU A 144 -18.07 -16.43 -37.26
C GLU A 144 -16.57 -16.12 -37.34
N ASN A 145 -15.75 -17.17 -37.53
CA ASN A 145 -14.29 -17.08 -37.62
C ASN A 145 -13.62 -16.49 -36.36
N ALA A 146 -14.19 -16.75 -35.18
CA ALA A 146 -13.61 -16.40 -33.89
C ALA A 146 -13.78 -17.57 -32.91
N ILE A 147 -12.85 -17.71 -31.96
CA ILE A 147 -13.01 -18.64 -30.84
C ILE A 147 -14.02 -18.00 -29.87
N ASN A 148 -15.21 -18.57 -29.78
CA ASN A 148 -16.29 -18.05 -28.93
C ASN A 148 -16.18 -18.67 -27.52
N VAL A 149 -15.89 -17.87 -26.51
CA VAL A 149 -15.75 -18.27 -25.11
C VAL A 149 -17.02 -17.97 -24.33
N PHE A 150 -17.65 -19.02 -23.82
CA PHE A 150 -18.89 -18.99 -23.07
C PHE A 150 -18.64 -19.15 -21.58
N ILE A 151 -18.99 -18.12 -20.80
CA ILE A 151 -18.89 -18.09 -19.34
C ILE A 151 -20.30 -18.09 -18.76
N PHE A 152 -20.55 -18.92 -17.76
CA PHE A 152 -21.86 -19.07 -17.14
C PHE A 152 -21.83 -18.68 -15.65
N GLN A 153 -22.92 -18.09 -15.16
CA GLN A 153 -23.04 -17.66 -13.76
C GLN A 153 -22.86 -18.81 -12.76
N GLN A 154 -23.32 -20.02 -13.11
CA GLN A 154 -23.12 -21.24 -12.34
C GLN A 154 -22.51 -22.32 -13.23
N SER A 155 -21.55 -23.09 -12.71
CA SER A 155 -20.90 -24.16 -13.49
C SER A 155 -21.87 -25.29 -13.84
N PHE A 156 -21.67 -25.93 -14.99
CA PHE A 156 -22.48 -27.06 -15.44
C PHE A 156 -21.87 -28.40 -15.02
N ASN A 157 -22.71 -29.30 -14.49
CA ASN A 157 -22.38 -30.72 -14.28
C ASN A 157 -21.05 -31.02 -13.57
N ASN A 158 -20.61 -30.18 -12.63
CA ASN A 158 -19.29 -30.28 -11.97
C ASN A 158 -18.10 -30.28 -12.96
N SER A 159 -18.29 -29.76 -14.17
CA SER A 159 -17.22 -29.52 -15.14
C SER A 159 -16.75 -28.07 -15.01
N ASP A 160 -15.42 -27.89 -15.05
CA ASP A 160 -14.77 -26.58 -14.99
C ASP A 160 -14.61 -25.96 -16.40
N GLY A 161 -14.75 -26.74 -17.48
CA GLY A 161 -14.52 -26.29 -18.84
C GLY A 161 -14.81 -27.36 -19.89
N PHE A 162 -14.97 -26.94 -21.15
CA PHE A 162 -15.13 -27.80 -22.32
C PHE A 162 -14.76 -27.06 -23.61
N GLY A 163 -13.83 -27.60 -24.39
CA GLY A 163 -13.50 -27.15 -25.75
C GLY A 163 -14.20 -27.98 -26.82
N TYR A 164 -14.80 -27.32 -27.81
CA TYR A 164 -15.39 -27.94 -28.99
C TYR A 164 -14.91 -27.28 -30.27
N GLY A 165 -14.67 -28.10 -31.27
CA GLY A 165 -14.34 -27.63 -32.61
C GLY A 165 -13.39 -28.54 -33.37
N GLN A 166 -12.79 -29.55 -32.74
CA GLN A 166 -11.90 -30.48 -33.46
C GLN A 166 -12.60 -31.18 -34.63
N GLN A 167 -13.93 -31.41 -34.54
CA GLN A 167 -14.77 -32.01 -35.59
C GLN A 167 -15.54 -31.00 -36.47
N ASP A 168 -15.47 -29.69 -36.15
CA ASP A 168 -16.20 -28.64 -36.87
C ASP A 168 -15.24 -27.53 -37.31
N THR A 169 -14.96 -27.46 -38.61
CA THR A 169 -14.05 -26.46 -39.21
C THR A 169 -14.66 -25.07 -39.26
N ILE A 170 -15.98 -24.93 -39.06
CA ILE A 170 -16.71 -23.67 -39.17
C ILE A 170 -16.94 -23.06 -37.80
N ASN A 171 -17.22 -23.88 -36.78
CA ASN A 171 -17.66 -23.40 -35.47
C ASN A 171 -16.72 -23.81 -34.33
N LYS A 172 -15.95 -22.86 -33.79
CA LYS A 172 -15.05 -23.08 -32.64
C LYS A 172 -15.58 -22.37 -31.39
N TYR A 173 -15.79 -23.13 -30.32
CA TYR A 173 -16.20 -22.55 -29.05
C TYR A 173 -15.65 -23.29 -27.84
N VAL A 174 -15.58 -22.55 -26.74
CA VAL A 174 -15.12 -23.03 -25.44
C VAL A 174 -16.12 -22.63 -24.38
N TYR A 175 -16.49 -23.56 -23.51
CA TYR A 175 -17.02 -23.27 -22.20
C TYR A 175 -15.87 -23.23 -21.20
N SER A 176 -15.80 -22.21 -20.36
CA SER A 176 -14.81 -22.15 -19.28
C SER A 176 -15.35 -21.39 -18.08
N ILE A 177 -14.97 -21.82 -16.89
CA ILE A 177 -14.98 -20.95 -15.71
C ILE A 177 -13.94 -19.81 -15.88
N LEU A 178 -14.00 -18.81 -15.00
CA LEU A 178 -13.08 -17.68 -14.97
C LEU A 178 -11.70 -18.07 -14.41
N ASP A 179 -11.02 -19.02 -15.07
CA ASP A 179 -9.68 -19.52 -14.76
C ASP A 179 -8.86 -19.63 -16.05
N ALA A 180 -7.73 -18.92 -16.12
CA ALA A 180 -6.90 -18.85 -17.31
C ALA A 180 -6.27 -20.19 -17.70
N LYS A 181 -5.97 -21.07 -16.73
CA LYS A 181 -5.40 -22.40 -17.00
C LYS A 181 -6.43 -23.33 -17.60
N VAL A 182 -7.67 -23.27 -17.10
CA VAL A 182 -8.78 -24.04 -17.66
C VAL A 182 -9.07 -23.55 -19.06
N LEU A 183 -9.19 -22.24 -19.25
CA LEU A 183 -9.40 -21.66 -20.58
C LEU A 183 -8.27 -22.05 -21.56
N ALA A 184 -7.01 -22.06 -21.12
CA ALA A 184 -5.88 -22.52 -21.93
C ALA A 184 -5.97 -24.02 -22.26
N HIS A 185 -6.35 -24.87 -21.31
CA HIS A 185 -6.57 -26.30 -21.57
C HIS A 185 -7.64 -26.50 -22.66
N GLU A 186 -8.79 -25.84 -22.52
CA GLU A 186 -9.91 -26.01 -23.46
C GLU A 186 -9.62 -25.41 -24.84
N ILE A 187 -8.90 -24.29 -24.92
CA ILE A 187 -8.44 -23.75 -26.20
C ILE A 187 -7.38 -24.67 -26.83
N GLY A 188 -6.57 -25.38 -26.03
CA GLY A 188 -5.67 -26.42 -26.52
C GLY A 188 -6.41 -27.48 -27.36
N HIS A 189 -7.57 -27.94 -26.89
CA HIS A 189 -8.44 -28.84 -27.64
C HIS A 189 -9.00 -28.23 -28.93
N VAL A 190 -9.40 -26.94 -28.89
CA VAL A 190 -9.84 -26.21 -30.10
C VAL A 190 -8.73 -26.15 -31.14
N LEU A 191 -7.47 -26.09 -30.71
CA LEU A 191 -6.27 -26.09 -31.54
C LEU A 191 -5.68 -27.50 -31.72
N SER A 192 -6.55 -28.52 -31.75
CA SER A 192 -6.27 -29.91 -32.10
C SER A 192 -5.54 -30.77 -31.05
N LEU A 193 -5.21 -30.26 -29.87
CA LEU A 193 -4.50 -31.06 -28.86
C LEU A 193 -5.39 -32.07 -28.14
N TRP A 194 -4.83 -33.23 -27.82
CA TRP A 194 -5.43 -34.26 -26.98
C TRP A 194 -4.94 -34.18 -25.53
N HIS A 195 -5.63 -34.87 -24.63
CA HIS A 195 -5.13 -35.06 -23.26
C HIS A 195 -3.81 -35.82 -23.30
N THR A 196 -2.88 -35.49 -22.39
CA THR A 196 -1.59 -36.20 -22.34
C THR A 196 -1.73 -37.67 -21.98
N SER A 197 -2.84 -38.05 -21.35
CA SER A 197 -3.18 -39.43 -21.10
C SER A 197 -4.18 -39.95 -22.12
N ALA A 198 -4.07 -41.23 -22.45
CA ALA A 198 -5.01 -41.92 -23.29
C ALA A 198 -6.43 -41.86 -22.71
N PHE A 199 -7.43 -41.66 -23.57
CA PHE A 199 -8.83 -41.65 -23.15
C PHE A 199 -9.30 -42.97 -22.49
N ASN A 200 -8.82 -44.11 -23.00
CA ASN A 200 -9.23 -45.44 -22.56
C ASN A 200 -8.44 -45.91 -21.33
N ILE A 201 -9.04 -46.75 -20.49
CA ILE A 201 -8.34 -47.47 -19.43
C ILE A 201 -7.45 -48.55 -20.04
N LEU A 202 -6.14 -48.51 -19.75
CA LEU A 202 -5.13 -49.37 -20.34
C LEU A 202 -4.51 -50.32 -19.30
N LEU A 203 -5.19 -51.44 -19.02
CA LEU A 203 -4.65 -52.48 -18.12
C LEU A 203 -3.64 -53.40 -18.81
N ASP A 204 -3.67 -53.49 -20.15
CA ASP A 204 -2.72 -54.29 -20.91
C ASP A 204 -1.46 -53.48 -21.22
N SER A 205 -0.31 -53.93 -20.71
CA SER A 205 0.99 -53.28 -20.95
C SER A 205 1.39 -53.12 -22.41
N THR A 206 0.80 -53.85 -23.36
CA THR A 206 1.07 -53.65 -24.80
C THR A 206 0.35 -52.43 -25.39
N THR A 207 -0.69 -51.97 -24.70
CA THR A 207 -1.53 -50.83 -25.10
C THR A 207 -1.08 -49.50 -24.48
N TRP A 208 -0.16 -49.54 -23.51
CA TRP A 208 0.38 -48.34 -22.86
C TRP A 208 1.07 -47.39 -23.84
N GLU A 209 1.16 -46.14 -23.42
CA GLU A 209 1.94 -45.10 -24.09
C GLU A 209 3.44 -45.39 -23.94
N CYS A 210 4.25 -44.59 -24.63
CA CYS A 210 5.68 -44.81 -24.73
C CYS A 210 6.48 -43.70 -24.06
N LYS A 211 7.46 -44.11 -23.28
CA LYS A 211 8.42 -43.23 -22.64
C LYS A 211 9.22 -42.47 -23.66
N GLY A 212 9.40 -41.18 -23.42
CA GLY A 212 10.00 -40.25 -24.37
C GLY A 212 9.09 -39.87 -25.52
N GLY A 213 7.78 -40.16 -25.42
CA GLY A 213 6.75 -39.75 -26.37
C GLY A 213 6.58 -40.63 -27.59
N SER A 214 5.46 -40.45 -28.29
CA SER A 214 5.12 -41.21 -29.49
C SER A 214 4.28 -40.37 -30.43
N ALA A 215 4.56 -40.44 -31.74
CA ALA A 215 3.72 -39.81 -32.77
C ALA A 215 2.49 -40.65 -33.16
N ILE A 216 2.32 -41.85 -32.58
CA ILE A 216 1.28 -42.82 -32.98
C ILE A 216 0.54 -43.46 -31.79
N LYS A 217 0.95 -43.17 -30.55
CA LYS A 217 0.30 -43.64 -29.31
C LYS A 217 0.17 -42.46 -28.34
N GLY A 218 -0.79 -42.54 -27.41
CA GLY A 218 -1.08 -41.46 -26.47
C GLY A 218 -1.65 -40.24 -27.18
N ASP A 219 -1.18 -39.06 -26.77
CA ASP A 219 -1.55 -37.77 -27.37
C ASP A 219 -0.92 -37.51 -28.74
N ARG A 220 -0.12 -38.45 -29.27
CA ARG A 220 0.58 -38.37 -30.56
C ARG A 220 1.59 -37.24 -30.69
N ILE A 221 2.01 -36.66 -29.57
CA ILE A 221 3.08 -35.69 -29.54
C ILE A 221 4.38 -36.40 -29.09
N SER A 222 5.45 -36.21 -29.85
CA SER A 222 6.69 -36.96 -29.63
C SER A 222 7.56 -36.41 -28.49
N ASP A 223 7.26 -35.21 -27.98
CA ASP A 223 7.97 -34.58 -26.87
C ASP A 223 7.15 -34.50 -25.56
N THR A 224 5.96 -35.09 -25.56
CA THR A 224 5.15 -35.38 -24.36
C THR A 224 5.40 -36.83 -23.96
N ASP A 225 5.81 -37.05 -22.71
CA ASP A 225 6.15 -38.38 -22.22
C ASP A 225 4.87 -39.16 -21.83
N ALA A 226 4.99 -40.49 -21.63
CA ALA A 226 3.86 -41.34 -21.25
C ALA A 226 3.24 -40.93 -19.91
N ASP A 227 1.91 -40.87 -19.89
CA ASP A 227 1.10 -40.53 -18.72
C ASP A 227 0.42 -41.77 -18.12
N PRO A 228 0.93 -42.32 -17.00
CA PRO A 228 0.42 -43.56 -16.43
C PRO A 228 -0.94 -43.41 -15.75
N ILE A 229 -1.58 -42.24 -15.74
CA ILE A 229 -2.82 -42.01 -14.99
C ILE A 229 -3.96 -42.98 -15.33
N ARG A 230 -4.03 -43.49 -16.58
CA ARG A 230 -5.00 -44.51 -17.03
C ARG A 230 -4.41 -45.90 -17.22
N MET A 231 -3.14 -46.08 -16.86
CA MET A 231 -2.40 -47.33 -17.00
C MET A 231 -2.31 -48.06 -15.66
N ASP A 232 -1.83 -49.30 -15.70
CA ASP A 232 -1.50 -50.14 -14.54
C ASP A 232 0.01 -50.40 -14.52
N ALA A 233 0.82 -49.34 -14.40
CA ALA A 233 2.26 -49.36 -14.61
C ALA A 233 2.98 -50.34 -13.67
N ASP A 234 2.48 -50.56 -12.45
CA ASP A 234 3.03 -51.56 -11.52
C ASP A 234 2.37 -52.94 -11.58
N ARG A 235 1.35 -53.11 -12.41
CA ARG A 235 0.70 -54.39 -12.75
C ARG A 235 -0.01 -55.01 -11.55
N ASP A 236 -0.62 -54.18 -10.71
CA ASP A 236 -1.42 -54.61 -9.56
C ASP A 236 -2.87 -54.97 -9.94
N GLY A 237 -3.23 -54.82 -11.22
CA GLY A 237 -4.54 -55.11 -11.77
C GLY A 237 -5.50 -53.92 -11.68
N THR A 238 -5.03 -52.75 -11.24
CA THR A 238 -5.83 -51.53 -11.09
C THR A 238 -5.19 -50.34 -11.80
N VAL A 239 -6.01 -49.35 -12.16
CA VAL A 239 -5.50 -48.12 -12.76
C VAL A 239 -4.75 -47.31 -11.71
N ASP A 240 -3.56 -46.85 -12.05
CA ASP A 240 -2.68 -46.12 -11.14
C ASP A 240 -3.25 -44.76 -10.74
N GLY A 241 -3.97 -44.07 -11.64
CA GLY A 241 -4.44 -42.72 -11.37
C GLY A 241 -3.28 -41.79 -11.01
N THR A 242 -3.47 -40.96 -9.97
CA THR A 242 -2.43 -40.02 -9.54
C THR A 242 -1.35 -40.65 -8.64
N LYS A 243 -1.30 -41.99 -8.50
CA LYS A 243 -0.41 -42.72 -7.57
C LYS A 243 1.06 -42.31 -7.64
N TRP A 244 1.55 -41.98 -8.84
CA TRP A 244 2.95 -41.64 -9.07
C TRP A 244 3.29 -40.15 -8.92
N VAL A 245 2.30 -39.30 -8.64
CA VAL A 245 2.48 -37.85 -8.50
C VAL A 245 1.88 -37.36 -7.18
N ASN A 246 2.69 -36.69 -6.36
CA ASN A 246 2.25 -36.08 -5.11
C ASN A 246 2.73 -34.63 -5.03
N ASN A 247 1.86 -33.69 -4.69
CA ASN A 247 2.16 -32.25 -4.58
C ASN A 247 3.00 -31.72 -5.76
N CYS A 248 2.54 -31.99 -7.00
CA CYS A 248 3.23 -31.59 -8.23
C CYS A 248 4.69 -32.10 -8.33
N THR A 249 4.97 -33.27 -7.77
CA THR A 249 6.27 -33.93 -7.83
C THR A 249 6.08 -35.42 -8.15
N GLN A 250 6.84 -35.95 -9.11
CA GLN A 250 6.85 -37.37 -9.41
C GLN A 250 7.56 -38.16 -8.31
N LEU A 251 6.97 -39.26 -7.86
CA LEU A 251 7.54 -40.15 -6.87
C LEU A 251 8.65 -41.02 -7.48
N GLY A 252 9.77 -41.18 -6.77
CA GLY A 252 10.91 -41.99 -7.23
C GLY A 252 10.67 -43.51 -7.25
N THR A 253 9.49 -43.97 -6.81
CA THR A 253 9.07 -45.38 -6.83
C THR A 253 8.74 -45.89 -8.23
N LEU A 254 8.41 -44.99 -9.18
CA LEU A 254 8.24 -45.33 -10.59
C LEU A 254 9.60 -45.40 -11.28
N THR A 255 10.27 -46.55 -11.19
CA THR A 255 11.66 -46.72 -11.66
C THR A 255 11.75 -46.91 -13.18
N PRO A 256 12.88 -46.53 -13.82
CA PRO A 256 13.08 -46.73 -15.27
C PRO A 256 12.91 -48.18 -15.77
N SER A 257 13.16 -49.17 -14.90
CA SER A 257 13.05 -50.60 -15.19
C SER A 257 11.63 -51.09 -15.50
N ILE A 258 10.60 -50.37 -15.04
CA ILE A 258 9.19 -50.67 -15.36
C ILE A 258 8.98 -50.33 -16.83
N ARG A 259 8.72 -51.33 -17.68
CA ARG A 259 8.58 -51.13 -19.13
C ARG A 259 7.28 -50.45 -19.49
N ASP A 260 7.34 -49.56 -20.48
CA ASP A 260 6.19 -48.91 -21.10
C ASP A 260 5.56 -49.80 -22.20
N GLY A 261 4.60 -49.26 -22.96
CA GLY A 261 3.95 -49.97 -24.07
C GLY A 261 4.76 -50.05 -25.36
N CYS A 262 5.97 -49.50 -25.37
CA CYS A 262 6.99 -49.69 -26.39
C CYS A 262 8.08 -50.67 -25.96
N GLY A 263 7.99 -51.24 -24.75
CA GLY A 263 8.96 -52.18 -24.18
C GLY A 263 10.22 -51.52 -23.61
N ASN A 264 10.25 -50.20 -23.42
CA ASN A 264 11.40 -49.43 -22.94
C ASN A 264 11.58 -49.55 -21.41
N GLY A 265 12.65 -50.23 -21.01
CA GLY A 265 13.04 -50.42 -19.60
C GLY A 265 14.27 -49.62 -19.17
N THR A 266 14.74 -48.66 -19.97
CA THR A 266 15.97 -47.89 -19.70
C THR A 266 15.71 -46.40 -19.55
N LEU A 267 14.74 -45.84 -20.28
CA LEU A 267 14.35 -44.45 -20.12
C LEU A 267 13.63 -44.22 -18.79
N PRO A 268 13.91 -43.10 -18.10
CA PRO A 268 13.14 -42.69 -16.94
C PRO A 268 11.72 -42.30 -17.36
N TRP A 269 10.74 -42.55 -16.49
CA TRP A 269 9.42 -41.96 -16.62
C TRP A 269 9.50 -40.46 -16.34
N LYS A 270 8.92 -39.62 -17.21
CA LYS A 270 8.78 -38.17 -16.99
C LYS A 270 7.33 -37.75 -17.13
N ILE A 271 6.49 -38.11 -16.16
CA ILE A 271 5.04 -37.91 -16.24
C ILE A 271 4.71 -36.44 -16.55
N PRO A 272 3.89 -36.14 -17.58
CA PRO A 272 3.61 -34.78 -18.02
C PRO A 272 2.58 -34.04 -17.15
N PHE A 273 2.54 -34.27 -15.83
CA PHE A 273 1.54 -33.69 -14.91
C PHE A 273 1.55 -32.16 -14.79
N LYS A 274 2.60 -31.50 -15.32
CA LYS A 274 2.69 -30.02 -15.43
C LYS A 274 2.16 -29.50 -16.76
N ASN A 275 1.92 -30.36 -17.73
CA ASN A 275 1.39 -29.99 -19.02
C ASN A 275 -0.03 -29.41 -18.87
N LEU A 276 -0.35 -28.39 -19.64
CA LEU A 276 -1.70 -27.80 -19.65
C LEU A 276 -2.76 -28.78 -20.16
N MET A 277 -2.40 -29.77 -20.98
CA MET A 277 -3.28 -30.84 -21.47
C MET A 277 -3.34 -32.07 -20.55
N ALA A 278 -2.73 -32.01 -19.36
CA ALA A 278 -2.82 -33.12 -18.42
C ALA A 278 -4.23 -33.23 -17.84
N ASP A 279 -4.77 -34.43 -17.69
CA ASP A 279 -6.07 -34.68 -17.07
C ASP A 279 -5.90 -35.38 -15.70
N GLY A 280 -6.89 -35.27 -14.82
CA GLY A 280 -6.92 -35.96 -13.52
C GLY A 280 -5.90 -35.50 -12.44
N TYR A 281 -4.89 -34.70 -12.78
CA TYR A 281 -3.99 -34.05 -11.82
C TYR A 281 -4.52 -32.69 -11.32
N SER A 282 -3.94 -32.18 -10.22
CA SER A 282 -4.32 -30.85 -9.69
C SER A 282 -3.99 -29.72 -10.66
N ARG A 283 -4.96 -28.83 -10.95
CA ARG A 283 -4.78 -27.60 -11.76
C ARG A 283 -3.66 -26.68 -11.27
N SER A 284 -3.31 -26.76 -9.98
CA SER A 284 -2.17 -26.02 -9.43
C SER A 284 -0.83 -26.44 -10.07
N CYS A 285 -0.74 -27.66 -10.61
CA CYS A 285 0.47 -28.20 -11.21
C CYS A 285 0.66 -27.78 -12.68
N TRP A 286 -0.42 -27.47 -13.40
CA TRP A 286 -0.36 -27.12 -14.82
C TRP A 286 0.34 -25.78 -15.05
N ASN A 287 1.24 -25.70 -16.04
CA ASN A 287 2.02 -24.50 -16.29
C ASN A 287 2.39 -24.22 -17.75
N SER A 288 2.50 -25.22 -18.64
CA SER A 288 3.01 -25.00 -20.00
C SER A 288 2.58 -26.07 -21.01
N PHE A 289 2.66 -25.74 -22.30
CA PHE A 289 2.66 -26.69 -23.41
C PHE A 289 4.11 -27.06 -23.81
N THR A 290 4.28 -28.17 -24.52
CA THR A 290 5.56 -28.57 -25.14
C THR A 290 5.75 -27.92 -26.51
N GLN A 291 6.96 -28.03 -27.08
CA GLN A 291 7.23 -27.49 -28.41
C GLN A 291 6.48 -28.26 -29.50
N GLY A 292 6.35 -29.59 -29.35
CA GLY A 292 5.55 -30.43 -30.23
C GLY A 292 4.08 -30.07 -30.20
N GLN A 293 3.53 -29.76 -29.02
CA GLN A 293 2.16 -29.25 -28.88
C GLN A 293 1.97 -27.91 -29.60
N PHE A 294 2.87 -26.94 -29.43
CA PHE A 294 2.80 -25.69 -30.20
C PHE A 294 2.89 -25.93 -31.72
N SER A 295 3.77 -26.84 -32.17
CA SER A 295 3.89 -27.20 -33.58
C SER A 295 2.57 -27.77 -34.15
N ALA A 296 1.88 -28.62 -33.40
CA ALA A 296 0.57 -29.15 -33.78
C ALA A 296 -0.51 -28.05 -33.83
N MET A 297 -0.53 -27.13 -32.85
CA MET A 297 -1.44 -25.99 -32.89
C MET A 297 -1.21 -25.09 -34.11
N HIS A 298 0.05 -24.81 -34.45
CA HIS A 298 0.39 -24.02 -35.65
C HIS A 298 -0.13 -24.68 -36.92
N ARG A 299 0.03 -26.01 -37.03
CA ARG A 299 -0.48 -26.74 -38.18
C ARG A 299 -2.00 -26.69 -38.28
N GLU A 300 -2.71 -26.87 -37.17
CA GLU A 300 -4.16 -26.71 -37.14
C GLU A 300 -4.58 -25.29 -37.58
N ILE A 301 -3.86 -24.28 -37.10
CA ILE A 301 -4.12 -22.89 -37.48
C ILE A 301 -3.95 -22.67 -38.99
N ASP A 302 -2.85 -23.17 -39.55
CA ASP A 302 -2.49 -22.95 -40.96
C ASP A 302 -3.35 -23.76 -41.93
N GLU A 303 -3.72 -25.00 -41.57
CA GLU A 303 -4.47 -25.88 -42.46
C GLU A 303 -5.98 -25.68 -42.34
N ASN A 304 -6.48 -25.33 -41.15
CA ASN A 304 -7.92 -25.35 -40.85
C ASN A 304 -8.49 -24.02 -40.34
N LEU A 305 -7.68 -23.10 -39.78
CA LEU A 305 -8.17 -21.90 -39.10
C LEU A 305 -7.66 -20.57 -39.68
N GLU A 306 -7.26 -20.54 -40.95
CA GLU A 306 -6.74 -19.32 -41.58
C GLU A 306 -7.71 -18.11 -41.43
N ALA A 307 -9.03 -18.35 -41.51
CA ALA A 307 -10.05 -17.30 -41.34
C ALA A 307 -10.11 -16.69 -39.92
N TYR A 308 -9.63 -17.43 -38.92
CA TYR A 308 -9.58 -17.02 -37.51
C TYR A 308 -8.38 -16.12 -37.21
N ILE A 309 -7.43 -16.00 -38.14
CA ILE A 309 -6.25 -15.15 -37.99
C ILE A 309 -6.65 -13.68 -38.19
N THR A 310 -6.05 -12.80 -37.39
CA THR A 310 -6.09 -11.34 -37.51
C THR A 310 -4.67 -10.79 -37.53
N ASN A 311 -4.54 -9.49 -37.81
CA ASN A 311 -3.24 -8.82 -37.67
C ASN A 311 -2.80 -8.84 -36.19
N CYS A 312 -1.56 -9.26 -35.94
CA CYS A 312 -0.95 -9.21 -34.63
C CYS A 312 -0.74 -7.80 -34.11
N GLU A 313 -0.71 -6.82 -35.01
CA GLU A 313 -0.82 -5.42 -34.64
C GLU A 313 -2.30 -5.07 -34.47
N TYR A 314 -2.70 -4.70 -33.24
CA TYR A 314 -3.95 -3.98 -33.04
C TYR A 314 -3.99 -2.79 -34.01
N ASP A 315 -5.12 -2.56 -34.67
CA ASP A 315 -5.28 -1.38 -35.52
C ASP A 315 -5.14 -0.12 -34.66
N THR A 316 -3.94 0.41 -34.49
CA THR A 316 -3.72 1.60 -33.67
C THR A 316 -4.15 2.89 -34.37
N SER A 317 -4.75 2.84 -35.57
CA SER A 317 -5.13 4.03 -36.32
C SER A 317 -6.06 4.97 -35.55
N PHE A 318 -6.81 4.45 -34.57
CA PHE A 318 -7.73 5.21 -33.72
C PHE A 318 -7.07 5.78 -32.45
N CYS A 319 -5.81 5.44 -32.15
CA CYS A 319 -5.11 5.83 -30.92
C CYS A 319 -3.67 6.30 -31.18
N THR A 320 -3.06 6.92 -30.18
CA THR A 320 -1.67 7.40 -30.22
C THR A 320 -0.81 6.54 -29.31
N GLY A 321 0.32 6.05 -29.84
CA GLY A 321 1.35 5.39 -29.06
C GLY A 321 2.07 6.34 -28.08
N ASN A 322 3.29 5.98 -27.68
CA ASN A 322 4.07 6.82 -26.74
C ASN A 322 4.34 8.22 -27.31
N ILE A 323 4.22 9.25 -26.47
CA ILE A 323 4.50 10.64 -26.84
C ILE A 323 5.68 11.15 -26.01
N LEU A 324 6.66 11.76 -26.67
CA LEU A 324 7.78 12.44 -26.03
C LEU A 324 7.64 13.96 -26.20
N ILE A 325 7.59 14.69 -25.09
CA ILE A 325 7.57 16.15 -25.05
C ILE A 325 8.95 16.62 -24.58
N SER A 326 9.78 17.07 -25.53
CA SER A 326 11.16 17.50 -25.26
C SER A 326 11.37 19.01 -25.30
N SER A 327 10.32 19.77 -25.62
CA SER A 327 10.31 21.24 -25.68
C SER A 327 8.93 21.76 -25.30
N ALA A 328 8.80 23.08 -25.15
CA ALA A 328 7.52 23.72 -24.84
C ALA A 328 6.47 23.40 -25.92
N THR A 329 5.42 22.70 -25.51
CA THR A 329 4.35 22.18 -26.35
C THR A 329 3.00 22.58 -25.77
N THR A 330 2.11 23.11 -26.61
CA THR A 330 0.73 23.46 -26.21
C THR A 330 -0.25 22.71 -27.08
N TRP A 331 -1.23 22.04 -26.45
CA TRP A 331 -2.37 21.42 -27.11
C TRP A 331 -3.63 22.21 -26.77
N THR A 332 -4.36 22.64 -27.81
CA THR A 332 -5.54 23.48 -27.67
C THR A 332 -6.72 22.88 -28.44
N ASN A 333 -7.85 22.65 -27.77
CA ASN A 333 -9.05 22.03 -28.34
C ASN A 333 -8.78 20.66 -29.00
N VAL A 334 -7.88 19.86 -28.42
CA VAL A 334 -7.50 18.54 -28.95
C VAL A 334 -8.04 17.44 -28.05
N VAL A 335 -8.52 16.35 -28.66
CA VAL A 335 -8.74 15.06 -27.99
C VAL A 335 -7.60 14.13 -28.38
N LYS A 336 -6.78 13.75 -27.41
CA LYS A 336 -5.67 12.80 -27.57
C LYS A 336 -6.08 11.44 -27.03
N LYS A 337 -6.40 10.53 -27.96
CA LYS A 337 -6.69 9.12 -27.69
C LYS A 337 -5.37 8.36 -27.58
N MET A 338 -5.10 7.73 -26.44
CA MET A 338 -3.86 6.99 -26.15
C MET A 338 -4.11 5.48 -26.26
N CYS A 339 -3.19 4.73 -26.87
CA CYS A 339 -3.29 3.28 -26.94
C CYS A 339 -3.06 2.62 -25.56
N PRO A 340 -3.56 1.40 -25.32
CA PRO A 340 -3.32 0.66 -24.08
C PRO A 340 -1.83 0.58 -23.73
N GLY A 341 -1.49 0.85 -22.46
CA GLY A 341 -0.11 0.84 -21.98
C GLY A 341 0.81 1.95 -22.52
N SER A 342 0.33 2.83 -23.41
CA SER A 342 1.15 3.94 -23.91
C SER A 342 1.23 5.09 -22.91
N LYS A 343 2.32 5.87 -22.96
CA LYS A 343 2.61 6.95 -22.01
C LYS A 343 3.02 8.24 -22.69
N ILE A 344 2.83 9.35 -21.97
CA ILE A 344 3.36 10.66 -22.32
C ILE A 344 4.56 10.92 -21.43
N THR A 345 5.72 11.20 -22.00
CA THR A 345 6.94 11.53 -21.25
C THR A 345 7.32 12.99 -21.50
N ILE A 346 7.38 13.80 -20.44
CA ILE A 346 7.87 15.18 -20.47
C ILE A 346 9.30 15.16 -19.97
N THR A 347 10.25 15.49 -20.86
CA THR A 347 11.68 15.49 -20.50
C THR A 347 12.02 16.67 -19.57
N PRO A 348 13.22 16.70 -18.97
CA PRO A 348 13.64 17.80 -18.11
C PRO A 348 13.56 19.20 -18.75
N PHE A 349 13.59 19.31 -20.08
CA PHE A 349 13.49 20.58 -20.81
C PHE A 349 12.13 20.77 -21.52
N GLY A 350 11.24 19.79 -21.39
CA GLY A 350 9.91 19.82 -21.99
C GLY A 350 8.90 20.53 -21.10
N SER A 351 7.89 21.14 -21.71
CA SER A 351 6.68 21.52 -21.00
C SER A 351 5.45 21.20 -21.84
N LEU A 352 4.40 20.69 -21.19
CA LEU A 352 3.12 20.41 -21.83
C LEU A 352 2.04 21.31 -21.24
N THR A 353 1.41 22.12 -22.07
CA THR A 353 0.22 22.89 -21.68
C THR A 353 -1.01 22.38 -22.42
N LEU A 354 -2.02 21.93 -21.67
CA LEU A 354 -3.33 21.53 -22.18
C LEU A 354 -4.32 22.68 -21.99
N VAL A 355 -4.98 23.11 -23.06
CA VAL A 355 -6.02 24.15 -23.03
C VAL A 355 -7.27 23.58 -23.67
N ASN A 356 -8.35 23.45 -22.89
CA ASN A 356 -9.61 22.83 -23.33
C ASN A 356 -9.39 21.52 -24.13
N SER A 357 -8.46 20.68 -23.66
CA SER A 357 -8.03 19.47 -24.35
C SER A 357 -8.25 18.25 -23.47
N THR A 358 -8.55 17.10 -24.08
CA THR A 358 -8.81 15.84 -23.37
C THR A 358 -7.74 14.83 -23.73
N ILE A 359 -7.13 14.19 -22.72
CA ILE A 359 -6.31 12.99 -22.90
C ILE A 359 -7.11 11.82 -22.35
N THR A 360 -7.34 10.80 -23.19
CA THR A 360 -8.22 9.68 -22.89
C THR A 360 -7.73 8.41 -23.56
N LYS A 361 -8.30 7.24 -23.24
CA LYS A 361 -7.99 5.99 -23.95
C LYS A 361 -8.57 5.99 -25.36
N GLY A 362 -7.89 5.32 -26.30
CA GLY A 362 -8.46 5.01 -27.60
C GLY A 362 -9.61 4.02 -27.44
N LEU A 363 -10.74 4.30 -28.07
CA LEU A 363 -11.93 3.45 -28.13
C LEU A 363 -12.29 3.20 -29.59
N ILE A 364 -12.57 1.96 -29.98
CA ILE A 364 -13.16 1.64 -31.28
C ILE A 364 -14.69 1.81 -31.20
N ASP A 365 -15.30 1.45 -30.07
CA ASP A 365 -16.73 1.70 -29.77
C ASP A 365 -16.93 2.47 -28.44
N THR A 366 -17.84 3.45 -28.46
CA THR A 366 -18.21 4.27 -27.29
C THR A 366 -19.11 3.53 -26.28
N ALA A 367 -19.65 2.36 -26.62
CA ALA A 367 -20.59 1.64 -25.76
C ALA A 367 -19.94 0.71 -24.72
N CYS A 368 -18.71 0.25 -24.94
CA CYS A 368 -18.05 -0.76 -24.09
C CYS A 368 -16.61 -0.37 -23.80
N THR A 369 -16.43 0.59 -22.89
CA THR A 369 -15.14 1.24 -22.71
C THR A 369 -14.09 0.37 -22.02
N ASP A 370 -14.47 -0.66 -21.26
CA ASP A 370 -13.61 -1.19 -20.19
C ASP A 370 -12.81 -2.46 -20.54
N LEU A 371 -13.11 -3.10 -21.67
CA LEU A 371 -12.33 -4.24 -22.17
C LEU A 371 -10.99 -3.80 -22.80
N ILE A 372 -10.91 -2.59 -23.33
CA ILE A 372 -9.63 -2.00 -23.77
C ILE A 372 -8.88 -1.51 -22.52
N GLY A 373 -7.64 -1.99 -22.37
CA GLY A 373 -6.76 -1.56 -21.29
C GLY A 373 -6.54 -0.04 -21.28
N ASN A 374 -6.38 0.52 -20.08
CA ASN A 374 -6.05 1.93 -19.91
C ASN A 374 -4.66 2.25 -20.50
N TRP A 375 -4.44 3.51 -20.85
CA TRP A 375 -3.09 4.01 -21.12
C TRP A 375 -2.34 4.16 -19.79
N ASP A 376 -1.02 4.25 -19.85
CA ASP A 376 -0.17 4.19 -18.65
C ASP A 376 -0.28 5.49 -17.83
N GLY A 377 0.15 6.62 -18.36
CA GLY A 377 0.09 7.91 -17.66
C GLY A 377 1.03 8.97 -18.24
N ILE A 378 1.12 10.12 -17.55
CA ILE A 378 2.03 11.22 -17.86
C ILE A 378 3.22 11.17 -16.91
N TYR A 379 4.42 10.99 -17.46
CA TYR A 379 5.67 10.92 -16.72
C TYR A 379 6.48 12.20 -16.92
N ILE A 380 6.67 12.95 -15.85
CA ILE A 380 7.50 14.14 -15.80
C ILE A 380 8.86 13.74 -15.26
N LEU A 381 9.90 13.97 -16.07
CA LEU A 381 11.26 13.62 -15.72
C LEU A 381 12.00 14.86 -15.16
N GLY A 382 12.56 14.72 -13.96
CA GLY A 382 13.57 15.64 -13.44
C GLY A 382 14.94 15.36 -14.05
N GLY A 383 15.73 16.41 -14.28
CA GLY A 383 17.13 16.30 -14.69
C GLY A 383 18.04 15.85 -13.54
N ASN A 384 19.22 15.34 -13.89
CA ASN A 384 20.31 15.16 -12.93
C ASN A 384 21.14 16.46 -12.89
N ALA A 385 21.35 17.06 -11.71
CA ALA A 385 22.11 18.32 -11.58
C ALA A 385 23.57 18.23 -12.09
N LYS A 386 24.09 17.02 -12.34
CA LYS A 386 25.43 16.78 -12.85
C LYS A 386 25.61 17.12 -14.34
N SER A 387 24.55 17.34 -15.13
CA SER A 387 24.65 17.42 -16.59
C SER A 387 24.62 18.82 -17.22
N ILE A 388 24.45 19.90 -16.44
CA ILE A 388 24.53 21.26 -16.99
C ILE A 388 25.66 22.04 -16.28
N PRO A 389 26.72 22.44 -17.00
CA PRO A 389 27.72 23.36 -16.47
C PRO A 389 27.03 24.65 -16.00
N PRO A 390 27.37 25.20 -14.82
CA PRO A 390 26.84 26.50 -14.43
C PRO A 390 27.10 27.51 -15.55
N PRO A 391 26.14 28.41 -15.86
CA PRO A 391 26.37 29.46 -16.84
C PRO A 391 27.68 30.18 -16.48
N LEU A 392 28.51 30.44 -17.51
CA LEU A 392 29.80 31.13 -17.38
C LEU A 392 29.60 32.45 -16.62
N GLY A 393 29.82 32.42 -15.30
CA GLY A 393 29.35 33.46 -14.39
C GLY A 393 29.13 33.04 -12.93
N GLY A 394 29.32 31.76 -12.56
CA GLY A 394 29.34 31.35 -11.15
C GLY A 394 27.97 31.27 -10.46
N GLY A 395 26.87 31.23 -11.22
CA GLY A 395 25.53 31.00 -10.69
C GLY A 395 25.29 29.53 -10.27
N PRO A 396 24.26 29.25 -9.43
CA PRO A 396 23.89 27.89 -9.08
C PRO A 396 23.54 27.06 -10.32
N SER A 397 23.84 25.76 -10.26
CA SER A 397 23.46 24.81 -11.32
C SER A 397 21.94 24.74 -11.41
N ILE A 398 21.38 25.12 -12.56
CA ILE A 398 19.94 24.96 -12.83
C ILE A 398 19.73 23.49 -13.20
N ASN A 399 19.03 22.75 -12.35
CA ASN A 399 18.62 21.38 -12.67
C ASN A 399 17.33 21.47 -13.51
N PRO A 400 17.36 21.15 -14.81
CA PRO A 400 16.17 21.27 -15.66
C PRO A 400 15.10 20.30 -15.15
N ARG A 401 13.83 20.72 -15.14
CA ARG A 401 12.71 19.87 -14.77
C ARG A 401 11.53 20.12 -15.71
N GLY A 402 10.81 19.05 -16.06
CA GLY A 402 9.62 19.17 -16.92
C GLY A 402 8.43 19.82 -16.21
N PHE A 403 7.55 20.47 -16.99
CA PHE A 403 6.34 21.15 -16.48
C PHE A 403 5.07 20.60 -17.14
N LEU A 404 4.00 20.51 -16.36
CA LEU A 404 2.66 20.17 -16.85
C LEU A 404 1.65 21.22 -16.39
N HIS A 405 0.98 21.87 -17.35
CA HIS A 405 -0.13 22.79 -17.10
C HIS A 405 -1.41 22.25 -17.74
N VAL A 406 -2.43 21.99 -16.95
CA VAL A 406 -3.75 21.50 -17.39
C VAL A 406 -4.75 22.61 -17.11
N ARG A 407 -5.30 23.25 -18.16
CA ARG A 407 -6.09 24.47 -18.03
C ARG A 407 -7.39 24.45 -18.81
N SER A 408 -8.28 25.36 -18.44
CA SER A 408 -9.45 25.76 -19.25
C SER A 408 -10.38 24.60 -19.62
N GLY A 409 -10.83 23.83 -18.62
CA GLY A 409 -11.75 22.71 -18.83
C GLY A 409 -11.12 21.45 -19.42
N SER A 410 -9.78 21.40 -19.51
CA SER A 410 -9.05 20.20 -19.96
C SER A 410 -9.33 19.00 -19.05
N LYS A 411 -9.22 17.79 -19.62
CA LYS A 411 -9.50 16.51 -18.95
C LYS A 411 -8.35 15.53 -19.11
N ILE A 412 -8.02 14.79 -18.05
CA ILE A 412 -7.13 13.61 -18.08
C ILE A 412 -7.93 12.43 -17.54
N GLU A 413 -8.09 11.37 -18.33
CA GLU A 413 -8.94 10.25 -17.96
C GLU A 413 -8.46 8.88 -18.47
N PHE A 414 -8.90 7.83 -17.78
CA PHE A 414 -8.65 6.42 -18.12
C PHE A 414 -7.17 6.03 -18.19
N SER A 415 -6.35 6.54 -17.27
CA SER A 415 -4.96 6.12 -17.10
C SER A 415 -4.76 5.23 -15.86
N ASN A 416 -3.79 4.32 -15.94
CA ASN A 416 -3.41 3.48 -14.80
C ASN A 416 -2.68 4.31 -13.72
N ASN A 417 -1.79 5.20 -14.13
CA ASN A 417 -0.88 5.88 -13.21
C ASN A 417 -1.11 7.41 -13.12
N GLY A 418 -2.03 8.01 -13.87
CA GLY A 418 -2.28 9.45 -13.78
C GLY A 418 -1.02 10.27 -14.12
N ILE A 419 -0.65 11.19 -13.24
CA ILE A 419 0.57 12.00 -13.35
C ILE A 419 1.66 11.44 -12.41
N GLN A 420 2.83 11.14 -12.96
CA GLN A 420 3.99 10.60 -12.27
C GLN A 420 5.19 11.55 -12.40
N ALA A 421 5.81 11.93 -11.30
CA ALA A 421 7.07 12.67 -11.27
C ALA A 421 8.05 12.01 -10.28
N PRO A 422 8.65 10.85 -10.64
CA PRO A 422 9.43 10.03 -9.72
C PRO A 422 10.79 10.62 -9.29
N ASN A 423 11.23 11.70 -9.96
CA ASN A 423 12.47 12.43 -9.66
C ASN A 423 12.20 13.95 -9.53
N GLY A 424 11.03 14.31 -9.02
CA GLY A 424 10.53 15.68 -8.95
C GLY A 424 10.02 16.23 -10.29
N SER A 425 9.35 17.37 -10.21
CA SER A 425 8.86 18.15 -11.37
C SER A 425 9.30 19.60 -11.28
N GLY A 426 9.22 20.33 -12.40
CA GLY A 426 9.34 21.79 -12.41
C GLY A 426 8.06 22.44 -11.86
N GLY A 427 6.92 21.79 -12.06
CA GLY A 427 5.63 22.13 -11.48
C GLY A 427 4.48 21.40 -12.17
N ILE A 428 3.43 21.11 -11.42
CA ILE A 428 2.17 20.53 -11.92
C ILE A 428 1.04 21.50 -11.57
N LEU A 429 0.42 22.11 -12.59
CA LEU A 429 -0.72 23.00 -12.41
C LEU A 429 -1.96 22.37 -13.04
N ILE A 430 -3.03 22.20 -12.24
CA ILE A 430 -4.36 21.84 -12.70
C ILE A 430 -5.29 23.00 -12.34
N ASP A 431 -5.78 23.70 -13.36
CA ASP A 431 -6.52 24.95 -13.22
C ASP A 431 -7.84 24.89 -13.99
N SER A 432 -8.96 24.96 -13.27
CA SER A 432 -10.30 24.86 -13.84
C SER A 432 -10.48 23.61 -14.73
N SER A 433 -9.97 22.45 -14.27
CA SER A 433 -9.81 21.24 -15.07
C SER A 433 -10.11 19.96 -14.28
N ASN A 434 -10.30 18.84 -14.99
CA ASN A 434 -10.76 17.60 -14.37
C ASN A 434 -9.79 16.43 -14.57
N MET A 435 -9.61 15.62 -13.53
CA MET A 435 -9.07 14.26 -13.64
C MET A 435 -10.15 13.28 -13.20
N GLN A 436 -10.45 12.27 -14.01
CA GLN A 436 -11.51 11.30 -13.72
C GLN A 436 -11.15 9.93 -14.28
N ASN A 437 -11.68 8.85 -13.68
CA ASN A 437 -11.44 7.48 -14.15
C ASN A 437 -9.95 7.08 -14.24
N ASN A 438 -9.07 7.76 -13.50
CA ASN A 438 -7.67 7.37 -13.38
C ASN A 438 -7.49 6.56 -12.11
N PHE A 439 -6.76 5.44 -12.18
CA PHE A 439 -6.59 4.55 -11.01
C PHE A 439 -5.71 5.21 -9.93
N LYS A 440 -4.78 6.08 -10.34
CA LYS A 440 -4.03 7.00 -9.49
C LYS A 440 -4.13 8.41 -10.06
N MET A 441 -4.20 9.43 -9.20
CA MET A 441 -4.25 10.82 -9.65
C MET A 441 -2.85 11.38 -9.87
N ILE A 442 -2.07 11.50 -8.78
CA ILE A 442 -0.76 12.17 -8.81
C ILE A 442 0.22 11.43 -7.89
N ASN A 443 1.45 11.25 -8.35
CA ASN A 443 2.55 10.70 -7.58
C ASN A 443 3.82 11.50 -7.84
N VAL A 444 4.32 12.20 -6.82
CA VAL A 444 5.54 13.01 -6.92
C VAL A 444 6.53 12.57 -5.86
N LYS A 445 7.76 12.30 -6.29
CA LYS A 445 8.90 12.02 -5.41
C LYS A 445 10.05 12.94 -5.78
N ASP A 446 10.24 14.00 -5.02
CA ASP A 446 11.38 14.90 -5.16
C ASP A 446 12.46 14.54 -4.13
N LYS A 447 13.48 13.80 -4.57
CA LYS A 447 14.52 13.26 -3.68
C LYS A 447 15.53 14.31 -3.17
N GLY A 448 15.22 15.60 -3.28
CA GLY A 448 16.00 16.70 -2.72
C GLY A 448 17.42 16.79 -3.32
N GLN A 449 17.63 17.74 -4.23
CA GLN A 449 18.99 18.28 -4.44
C GLN A 449 19.02 19.78 -4.18
N LYS A 450 19.93 20.11 -3.25
CA LYS A 450 20.58 21.38 -2.90
C LYS A 450 20.10 22.64 -3.63
N ASN A 451 19.78 23.64 -2.81
CA ASN A 451 19.93 25.07 -3.11
C ASN A 451 19.04 25.62 -4.22
N PHE A 452 17.75 25.81 -3.94
CA PHE A 452 16.98 26.81 -4.67
C PHE A 452 16.53 27.90 -3.70
N SER A 453 17.19 29.05 -3.81
CA SER A 453 16.94 30.28 -3.07
C SER A 453 15.95 31.20 -3.79
N SER A 454 15.03 30.64 -4.59
CA SER A 454 14.03 31.42 -5.32
C SER A 454 12.69 30.70 -5.32
N PHE A 455 11.74 31.29 -4.60
CA PHE A 455 10.43 30.77 -4.22
C PHE A 455 9.44 30.56 -5.38
N ASP A 456 9.75 31.02 -6.60
CA ASP A 456 8.81 31.00 -7.73
C ASP A 456 8.91 29.75 -8.63
N GLU A 457 9.91 28.86 -8.44
CA GLU A 457 10.21 27.79 -9.43
C GLU A 457 10.49 26.38 -8.84
N VAL A 458 10.01 26.06 -7.64
CA VAL A 458 10.24 24.74 -7.03
C VAL A 458 8.98 23.87 -7.03
N GLY A 459 8.88 22.96 -8.01
CA GLY A 459 8.30 21.61 -7.93
C GLY A 459 6.93 21.34 -7.28
N GLY A 460 6.12 22.35 -7.03
CA GLY A 460 4.81 22.22 -6.38
C GLY A 460 3.70 21.67 -7.28
N ILE A 461 2.71 21.06 -6.63
CA ILE A 461 1.43 20.67 -7.23
C ILE A 461 0.40 21.72 -6.85
N VAL A 462 -0.21 22.39 -7.81
CA VAL A 462 -1.27 23.37 -7.57
C VAL A 462 -2.53 22.94 -8.31
N ILE A 463 -3.58 22.65 -7.56
CA ILE A 463 -4.91 22.29 -8.06
C ILE A 463 -5.85 23.41 -7.65
N ARG A 464 -6.39 24.16 -8.62
CA ARG A 464 -7.12 25.39 -8.32
C ARG A 464 -8.34 25.67 -9.19
N ASN A 465 -9.11 26.69 -8.78
CA ASN A 465 -10.19 27.33 -9.54
C ASN A 465 -11.32 26.36 -9.95
N GLY A 466 -11.81 25.56 -9.02
CA GLY A 466 -12.93 24.64 -9.28
C GLY A 466 -12.52 23.37 -10.02
N SER A 467 -11.22 23.02 -10.00
CA SER A 467 -10.77 21.74 -10.54
C SER A 467 -11.35 20.57 -9.76
N THR A 468 -11.65 19.46 -10.45
CA THR A 468 -12.24 18.27 -9.82
C THR A 468 -11.42 17.02 -10.12
N LEU A 469 -11.09 16.26 -9.07
CA LEU A 469 -10.40 14.98 -9.14
C LEU A 469 -11.38 13.91 -8.65
N VAL A 470 -11.92 13.12 -9.58
CA VAL A 470 -12.94 12.09 -9.32
C VAL A 470 -12.30 10.71 -9.35
N VAL A 471 -12.17 10.11 -8.17
CA VAL A 471 -11.57 8.80 -7.95
C VAL A 471 -12.56 7.72 -8.41
N PRO A 472 -12.16 6.81 -9.31
CA PRO A 472 -13.01 5.71 -9.78
C PRO A 472 -13.27 4.67 -8.68
N GLU A 473 -14.20 3.75 -8.92
CA GLU A 473 -14.52 2.65 -7.99
C GLU A 473 -13.32 1.75 -7.76
N ASP A 474 -12.67 1.29 -8.83
CA ASP A 474 -11.42 0.55 -8.81
C ASP A 474 -10.23 1.51 -8.92
N CYS A 475 -9.40 1.57 -7.88
CA CYS A 475 -8.30 2.52 -7.81
C CYS A 475 -7.22 2.08 -6.81
N PHE A 476 -6.06 2.72 -6.86
CA PHE A 476 -5.02 2.51 -5.86
C PHE A 476 -5.43 3.07 -4.49
N ASN A 477 -4.96 2.44 -3.41
CA ASN A 477 -5.27 2.88 -2.03
C ASN A 477 -4.81 4.31 -1.70
N THR A 478 -3.93 4.92 -2.50
CA THR A 478 -3.49 6.31 -2.32
C THR A 478 -3.59 7.06 -3.64
N GLN A 479 -4.35 8.16 -3.64
CA GLN A 479 -4.70 8.89 -4.86
C GLN A 479 -3.69 9.97 -5.21
N ILE A 480 -3.30 10.77 -4.22
CA ILE A 480 -2.22 11.75 -4.33
C ILE A 480 -1.14 11.34 -3.34
N GLN A 481 0.04 11.02 -3.84
CA GLN A 481 1.21 10.67 -3.04
C GLN A 481 2.34 11.64 -3.32
N ILE A 482 2.88 12.26 -2.27
CA ILE A 482 3.86 13.33 -2.38
C ILE A 482 4.99 13.11 -1.39
N GLU A 483 6.22 13.20 -1.87
CA GLU A 483 7.43 13.10 -1.10
C GLU A 483 8.38 14.21 -1.55
N GLY A 484 8.87 15.05 -0.63
CA GLY A 484 9.85 16.09 -0.97
C GLY A 484 9.30 17.33 -1.67
N ALA A 485 7.97 17.44 -1.83
CA ALA A 485 7.31 18.50 -2.59
C ALA A 485 6.03 18.99 -1.90
N SER A 486 5.53 20.14 -2.33
CA SER A 486 4.33 20.76 -1.76
C SER A 486 3.09 20.59 -2.64
N ILE A 487 1.93 20.54 -2.00
CA ILE A 487 0.63 20.56 -2.67
C ILE A 487 -0.25 21.69 -2.15
N THR A 488 -0.88 22.39 -3.08
CA THR A 488 -1.96 23.35 -2.82
C THR A 488 -3.25 22.89 -3.49
N LEU A 489 -4.31 22.69 -2.70
CA LEU A 489 -5.69 22.50 -3.17
C LEU A 489 -6.50 23.76 -2.85
N ASP A 490 -6.77 24.58 -3.86
CA ASP A 490 -7.41 25.89 -3.74
C ASP A 490 -8.76 25.89 -4.45
N LYS A 491 -9.86 26.07 -3.70
CA LYS A 491 -11.23 26.08 -4.25
C LYS A 491 -11.48 24.88 -5.20
N SER A 492 -11.07 23.68 -4.81
CA SER A 492 -11.08 22.49 -5.68
C SER A 492 -11.55 21.25 -4.93
N THR A 493 -11.98 20.22 -5.67
CA THR A 493 -12.59 19.01 -5.08
C THR A 493 -11.79 17.75 -5.39
N LEU A 494 -11.53 16.95 -4.36
CA LEU A 494 -11.06 15.57 -4.46
C LEU A 494 -12.13 14.65 -3.87
N THR A 495 -12.72 13.80 -4.71
CA THR A 495 -13.94 13.05 -4.36
C THR A 495 -13.90 11.62 -4.88
N LYS A 496 -14.61 10.72 -4.19
CA LYS A 496 -15.00 9.40 -4.69
C LYS A 496 -16.53 9.32 -4.73
N SER A 497 -17.08 8.69 -5.77
CA SER A 497 -18.54 8.49 -5.96
C SER A 497 -19.19 7.78 -4.78
N THR A 498 -18.54 6.74 -4.27
CA THR A 498 -18.98 5.99 -3.10
C THR A 498 -17.89 5.99 -2.04
N ARG A 499 -18.29 5.96 -0.77
CA ARG A 499 -17.35 5.93 0.35
C ARG A 499 -16.55 4.63 0.33
N ASN A 500 -15.23 4.73 0.44
CA ASN A 500 -14.34 3.57 0.58
C ASN A 500 -13.31 3.83 1.68
N ASN A 501 -13.33 2.99 2.72
CA ASN A 501 -12.51 3.11 3.93
C ASN A 501 -11.01 2.80 3.71
N LEU A 502 -10.63 2.20 2.59
CA LEU A 502 -9.23 1.86 2.28
C LEU A 502 -8.49 2.99 1.55
N ILE A 503 -9.22 3.97 0.99
CA ILE A 503 -8.63 5.02 0.15
C ILE A 503 -8.12 6.17 1.01
N THR A 504 -6.86 6.55 0.76
CA THR A 504 -6.24 7.79 1.22
C THR A 504 -6.26 8.83 0.10
N GLY A 505 -6.88 9.98 0.33
CA GLY A 505 -6.95 11.09 -0.62
C GLY A 505 -5.56 11.68 -0.90
N ILE A 506 -4.95 12.27 0.13
CA ILE A 506 -3.61 12.87 0.05
C ILE A 506 -2.69 12.21 1.08
N LYS A 507 -1.57 11.67 0.64
CA LYS A 507 -0.46 11.20 1.48
C LYS A 507 0.78 12.05 1.18
N SER A 508 1.36 12.69 2.20
CA SER A 508 2.50 13.60 2.03
C SER A 508 3.57 13.41 3.10
N MET A 509 4.86 13.50 2.72
CA MET A 509 6.02 13.47 3.62
C MET A 509 7.08 14.45 3.12
N ALA A 510 7.81 15.11 4.04
CA ALA A 510 8.88 16.05 3.71
C ALA A 510 8.45 17.14 2.69
N GLY A 511 7.37 17.86 2.98
CA GLY A 511 6.76 18.82 2.08
C GLY A 511 5.51 19.45 2.69
N SER A 512 5.02 20.57 2.15
CA SER A 512 3.84 21.25 2.71
C SER A 512 2.52 20.83 2.05
N VAL A 513 1.45 20.79 2.86
CA VAL A 513 0.08 20.57 2.39
C VAL A 513 -0.76 21.80 2.73
N LEU A 514 -1.23 22.50 1.69
CA LEU A 514 -2.11 23.66 1.82
C LEU A 514 -3.47 23.38 1.19
N ILE A 515 -4.54 23.45 1.98
CA ILE A 515 -5.93 23.30 1.51
C ILE A 515 -6.68 24.58 1.85
N LYS A 516 -7.19 25.30 0.85
CA LYS A 516 -7.80 26.62 1.07
C LYS A 516 -9.04 26.93 0.23
N ASN A 517 -9.76 27.99 0.60
CA ASN A 517 -10.79 28.67 -0.19
C ASN A 517 -11.98 27.79 -0.63
N GLY A 518 -12.52 27.00 0.28
CA GLY A 518 -13.71 26.18 0.00
C GLY A 518 -13.39 24.86 -0.71
N SER A 519 -12.14 24.40 -0.65
CA SER A 519 -11.76 23.07 -1.13
C SER A 519 -12.50 21.96 -0.38
N ILE A 520 -12.76 20.85 -1.08
CA ILE A 520 -13.55 19.72 -0.59
C ILE A 520 -12.75 18.44 -0.76
N ILE A 521 -12.63 17.65 0.32
CA ILE A 521 -12.18 16.25 0.29
C ILE A 521 -13.33 15.39 0.81
N GLU A 522 -13.83 14.47 -0.01
CA GLU A 522 -15.05 13.72 0.34
C GLU A 522 -14.99 12.23 0.00
N ASN A 523 -15.70 11.43 0.79
CA ASN A 523 -15.93 9.98 0.60
C ASN A 523 -14.66 9.12 0.60
N MET A 524 -13.61 9.57 1.29
CA MET A 524 -12.36 8.81 1.46
C MET A 524 -12.33 8.12 2.83
N GLY A 525 -11.60 7.02 2.97
CA GLY A 525 -11.29 6.47 4.29
C GLY A 525 -10.44 7.46 5.07
N ARG A 526 -9.33 7.91 4.45
CA ARG A 526 -8.46 8.95 5.00
C ARG A 526 -8.42 10.15 4.06
N GLY A 527 -8.78 11.33 4.55
CA GLY A 527 -8.73 12.56 3.76
C GLY A 527 -7.29 12.97 3.48
N ILE A 528 -6.58 13.38 4.53
CA ILE A 528 -5.16 13.73 4.52
C ILE A 528 -4.41 12.84 5.49
N ASN A 529 -3.29 12.30 5.02
CA ASN A 529 -2.29 11.66 5.84
C ASN A 529 -0.94 12.36 5.65
N LYS A 530 -0.64 13.29 6.55
CA LYS A 530 0.57 14.09 6.56
C LYS A 530 1.58 13.43 7.51
N GLU A 531 2.59 12.83 6.91
CA GLU A 531 3.74 12.26 7.62
C GLU A 531 4.76 13.35 7.99
N THR A 532 5.86 12.94 8.58
CA THR A 532 6.92 13.79 9.13
C THR A 532 7.56 14.75 8.10
N ASP A 533 8.11 15.85 8.59
CA ASP A 533 8.79 16.88 7.79
C ASP A 533 10.31 16.88 8.02
N GLY A 534 11.09 16.37 7.06
CA GLY A 534 12.53 16.64 7.03
C GLY A 534 12.80 18.03 6.45
N THR A 535 13.55 18.89 7.15
CA THR A 535 13.88 20.22 6.59
C THR A 535 14.91 20.10 5.48
N TYR A 536 14.51 20.45 4.26
CA TYR A 536 15.42 21.21 3.41
C TYR A 536 15.18 22.70 3.71
N LYS A 537 16.27 23.43 3.97
CA LYS A 537 16.26 24.87 4.28
C LYS A 537 15.26 25.63 3.41
N GLN A 538 14.39 26.41 4.08
CA GLN A 538 13.37 27.32 3.53
C GLN A 538 12.18 26.66 2.79
N GLY A 539 10.97 26.82 3.34
CA GLY A 539 9.74 26.95 2.54
C GLY A 539 8.83 25.75 2.27
N LEU A 540 9.09 24.54 2.79
CA LEU A 540 8.28 23.35 2.42
C LEU A 540 7.84 22.49 3.61
N ASN A 541 7.33 23.09 4.70
CA ASN A 541 6.92 22.33 5.89
C ASN A 541 5.47 22.60 6.30
N GLY A 542 4.86 21.61 6.95
CA GLY A 542 3.63 21.76 7.69
C GLY A 542 2.33 21.42 6.97
N LEU A 543 1.26 21.47 7.75
CA LEU A 543 -0.11 21.29 7.33
C LEU A 543 -0.88 22.60 7.56
N ARG A 544 -1.42 23.18 6.49
CA ARG A 544 -2.26 24.37 6.52
C ARG A 544 -3.60 24.07 5.86
N ILE A 545 -4.69 24.21 6.62
CA ILE A 545 -6.04 23.96 6.13
C ILE A 545 -6.92 25.13 6.54
N GLN A 546 -7.50 25.82 5.56
CA GLN A 546 -8.30 27.00 5.81
C GLN A 546 -9.60 26.99 4.99
N ASP A 547 -10.71 27.37 5.62
CA ASP A 547 -11.99 27.61 4.95
C ASP A 547 -12.45 26.43 4.05
N SER A 548 -12.17 25.20 4.46
CA SER A 548 -12.32 23.98 3.64
C SER A 548 -13.23 22.93 4.29
N ARG A 549 -13.56 21.85 3.55
CA ARG A 549 -14.47 20.80 4.00
C ARG A 549 -13.92 19.39 3.83
N PHE A 550 -14.10 18.59 4.86
CA PHE A 550 -13.91 17.15 4.86
C PHE A 550 -15.27 16.51 5.11
N ILE A 551 -15.73 15.66 4.20
CA ILE A 551 -17.09 15.11 4.21
C ILE A 551 -17.02 13.59 4.16
N ASN A 552 -17.70 12.91 5.09
CA ASN A 552 -17.84 11.46 5.10
C ASN A 552 -16.49 10.71 5.09
N CYS A 553 -15.53 11.19 5.90
CA CYS A 553 -14.24 10.53 6.09
C CYS A 553 -14.23 9.67 7.37
N ASP A 554 -13.46 8.56 7.39
CA ASP A 554 -13.15 7.89 8.67
C ASP A 554 -12.24 8.78 9.50
N ILE A 555 -11.07 9.08 8.93
CA ILE A 555 -10.09 10.02 9.46
C ILE A 555 -10.00 11.16 8.44
N ALA A 556 -10.42 12.37 8.82
CA ALA A 556 -10.32 13.53 7.95
C ALA A 556 -8.85 13.96 7.81
N ILE A 557 -8.14 14.03 8.93
CA ILE A 557 -6.76 14.51 9.00
C ILE A 557 -5.98 13.61 9.96
N ARG A 558 -4.92 13.00 9.47
CA ARG A 558 -3.85 12.47 10.30
C ARG A 558 -2.60 13.28 10.05
N ASN A 559 -1.97 13.76 11.12
CA ASN A 559 -0.79 14.57 11.06
C ASN A 559 0.29 14.06 12.02
N ARG A 560 1.51 13.91 11.51
CA ARG A 560 2.77 13.65 12.23
C ARG A 560 3.82 14.73 11.97
N CYS A 561 3.44 15.80 11.29
CA CYS A 561 4.33 16.92 11.07
C CYS A 561 4.30 17.90 12.26
N MET A 562 5.39 18.64 12.43
CA MET A 562 5.60 19.52 13.58
C MET A 562 4.76 20.80 13.54
N TYR A 563 4.18 21.18 12.40
CA TYR A 563 3.49 22.46 12.25
C TYR A 563 2.10 22.27 11.63
N ALA A 564 1.04 22.53 12.39
CA ALA A 564 -0.34 22.42 11.94
C ALA A 564 -1.12 23.73 12.18
N SER A 565 -1.78 24.25 11.16
CA SER A 565 -2.73 25.36 11.28
C SER A 565 -4.00 25.01 10.53
N VAL A 566 -5.09 24.89 11.27
CA VAL A 566 -6.38 24.42 10.78
C VAL A 566 -7.42 25.46 11.21
N LYS A 567 -7.92 26.25 10.25
CA LYS A 567 -8.79 27.41 10.48
C LYS A 567 -10.11 27.34 9.71
N HIS A 568 -11.23 27.63 10.35
CA HIS A 568 -12.55 27.81 9.68
C HIS A 568 -13.08 26.61 8.88
N ASN A 569 -12.73 25.37 9.27
CA ASN A 569 -13.08 24.18 8.49
C ASN A 569 -14.35 23.47 8.97
N TRP A 570 -15.01 22.75 8.06
CA TRP A 570 -15.99 21.71 8.39
C TRP A 570 -15.33 20.33 8.31
N ILE A 571 -15.27 19.60 9.43
CA ILE A 571 -14.49 18.36 9.54
C ILE A 571 -15.39 17.19 9.98
N ASP A 572 -15.86 16.42 9.01
CA ASP A 572 -16.57 15.16 9.21
C ASP A 572 -15.63 13.95 9.02
N GLY A 573 -14.94 13.62 10.11
CA GLY A 573 -13.92 12.60 10.20
C GLY A 573 -13.08 12.82 11.46
N GLU A 574 -12.38 11.79 11.93
CA GLU A 574 -11.47 11.93 13.07
C GLU A 574 -10.26 12.79 12.68
N VAL A 575 -9.69 13.47 13.67
CA VAL A 575 -8.44 14.22 13.50
C VAL A 575 -7.43 13.70 14.51
N ASP A 576 -6.30 13.22 14.00
CA ASP A 576 -5.21 12.68 14.80
C ASP A 576 -3.95 13.52 14.60
N GLN A 577 -3.55 14.25 15.64
CA GLN A 577 -2.21 14.82 15.77
C GLN A 577 -1.36 13.87 16.60
N GLU A 578 -0.36 13.29 15.97
CA GLU A 578 0.64 12.45 16.59
C GLU A 578 1.98 13.18 16.59
N MET A 579 2.89 12.77 17.48
CA MET A 579 4.21 13.35 17.65
C MET A 579 4.21 14.80 18.18
N GLU A 580 5.39 15.26 18.59
CA GLU A 580 5.63 16.65 18.93
C GLU A 580 5.20 17.60 17.80
N SER A 581 4.38 18.60 18.14
CA SER A 581 3.84 19.53 17.16
C SER A 581 3.30 20.83 17.75
N TYR A 582 3.58 21.92 17.04
CA TYR A 582 2.92 23.21 17.18
C TYR A 582 1.59 23.19 16.42
N GLY A 583 0.50 23.52 17.09
CA GLY A 583 -0.84 23.47 16.52
C GLY A 583 -1.68 24.71 16.79
N LEU A 584 -2.32 25.23 15.75
CA LEU A 584 -3.38 26.22 15.84
C LEU A 584 -4.66 25.66 15.22
N TRP A 585 -5.67 25.49 16.05
CA TRP A 585 -7.00 25.00 15.68
C TRP A 585 -8.00 26.09 15.99
N HIS A 586 -8.39 26.84 14.95
CA HIS A 586 -9.20 28.04 15.12
C HIS A 586 -10.52 27.93 14.36
N SER A 587 -11.65 28.12 15.05
CA SER A 587 -12.97 28.24 14.44
C SER A 587 -13.38 27.06 13.55
N ASN A 588 -12.98 25.83 13.87
CA ASN A 588 -13.38 24.63 13.13
C ASN A 588 -14.67 24.00 13.68
N ASN A 589 -15.42 23.30 12.83
CA ASN A 589 -16.54 22.45 13.22
C ASN A 589 -16.15 20.97 13.14
N PHE A 590 -15.90 20.35 14.29
CA PHE A 590 -15.55 18.95 14.41
C PHE A 590 -16.81 18.09 14.64
N ARG A 591 -17.00 17.09 13.79
CA ARG A 591 -18.13 16.14 13.86
C ARG A 591 -17.76 14.79 14.47
N LYS A 592 -16.47 14.53 14.64
CA LYS A 592 -15.89 13.37 15.33
C LYS A 592 -14.72 13.82 16.21
N GLN A 593 -14.13 12.88 16.95
CA GLN A 593 -13.07 13.15 17.92
C GLN A 593 -11.82 13.80 17.30
N LEU A 594 -11.19 14.67 18.10
CA LEU A 594 -9.89 15.27 17.85
C LEU A 594 -8.91 14.73 18.88
N ILE A 595 -7.84 14.08 18.46
CA ILE A 595 -6.85 13.41 19.32
C ILE A 595 -5.50 14.09 19.13
N ILE A 596 -4.90 14.53 20.24
CA ILE A 596 -3.61 15.23 20.25
C ILE A 596 -2.67 14.49 21.21
N LYS A 597 -1.65 13.81 20.67
CA LYS A 597 -0.77 12.94 21.46
C LYS A 597 0.53 13.65 21.83
N ALA A 598 0.76 13.83 23.13
CA ALA A 598 2.03 14.27 23.75
C ALA A 598 2.81 15.34 22.96
N PRO A 599 2.18 16.47 22.56
CA PRO A 599 2.78 17.42 21.63
C PRO A 599 3.99 18.16 22.21
N THR A 600 4.18 18.20 23.54
CA THR A 600 5.24 18.93 24.32
C THR A 600 5.44 20.42 24.01
N THR A 601 4.82 20.91 22.94
CA THR A 601 4.78 22.27 22.40
C THR A 601 3.33 22.75 22.33
N THR A 602 3.16 24.01 21.93
CA THR A 602 1.86 24.69 22.01
C THR A 602 0.82 24.11 21.07
N GLN A 603 -0.34 23.78 21.65
CA GLN A 603 -1.56 23.41 20.95
C GLN A 603 -2.68 24.36 21.37
N GLN A 604 -3.07 25.25 20.47
CA GLN A 604 -4.06 26.29 20.68
C GLN A 604 -5.40 25.89 20.05
N PHE A 605 -6.42 25.70 20.88
CA PHE A 605 -7.81 25.48 20.47
C PHE A 605 -8.63 26.72 20.77
N GLU A 606 -9.03 27.44 19.73
CA GLU A 606 -9.77 28.68 19.87
C GLU A 606 -11.04 28.68 19.01
N GLU A 607 -12.17 29.06 19.62
CA GLU A 607 -13.45 29.28 18.90
C GLU A 607 -13.97 28.06 18.11
N ASN A 608 -13.51 26.85 18.43
CA ASN A 608 -13.96 25.64 17.75
C ASN A 608 -15.35 25.21 18.24
N TYR A 609 -16.07 24.55 17.35
CA TYR A 609 -17.37 23.96 17.57
C TYR A 609 -17.27 22.43 17.53
N PHE A 610 -17.46 21.79 18.67
CA PHE A 610 -17.44 20.33 18.81
C PHE A 610 -18.87 19.81 18.87
N TYR A 611 -19.33 19.16 17.80
CA TYR A 611 -20.66 18.57 17.71
C TYR A 611 -20.59 17.06 17.81
N GLN A 612 -21.15 16.46 18.87
CA GLN A 612 -21.02 15.02 19.15
C GLN A 612 -19.55 14.54 19.09
N SER A 613 -18.64 15.42 19.54
CA SER A 613 -17.20 15.29 19.40
C SER A 613 -16.51 15.62 20.74
N THR A 614 -15.33 15.04 20.93
CA THR A 614 -14.50 15.14 22.13
C THR A 614 -13.08 15.53 21.73
N LEU A 615 -12.45 16.42 22.51
CA LEU A 615 -11.03 16.72 22.45
C LEU A 615 -10.26 15.75 23.36
N LYS A 616 -9.43 14.89 22.79
CA LYS A 616 -8.61 13.93 23.52
C LYS A 616 -7.16 14.42 23.58
N ILE A 617 -6.61 14.53 24.79
CA ILE A 617 -5.29 15.12 25.02
C ILE A 617 -4.39 14.21 25.88
N PRO A 618 -4.06 12.99 25.43
CA PRO A 618 -3.13 12.12 26.16
C PRO A 618 -1.70 12.69 26.19
N GLY A 619 -0.97 12.40 27.27
CA GLY A 619 0.48 12.72 27.40
C GLY A 619 0.76 14.13 27.91
N ASP A 620 2.00 14.63 27.80
CA ASP A 620 2.37 15.99 28.23
C ASP A 620 1.65 17.06 27.40
N GLN A 621 0.88 17.91 28.07
CA GLN A 621 0.03 18.95 27.50
C GLN A 621 0.24 20.28 28.24
N SER A 622 1.44 20.51 28.76
CA SER A 622 1.80 21.69 29.58
C SER A 622 1.57 23.02 28.89
N LEU A 623 1.56 23.04 27.56
CA LEU A 623 1.36 24.22 26.72
C LEU A 623 0.07 24.16 25.89
N THR A 624 -0.85 23.25 26.23
CA THR A 624 -2.14 23.13 25.57
C THR A 624 -3.14 24.16 26.12
N ASN A 625 -3.66 24.99 25.24
CA ASN A 625 -4.55 26.10 25.58
C ASN A 625 -5.89 25.97 24.86
N ALA A 626 -6.99 25.91 25.61
CA ALA A 626 -8.34 25.87 25.05
C ALA A 626 -9.17 27.06 25.53
N ILE A 627 -9.63 27.91 24.61
CA ILE A 627 -10.37 29.15 24.88
C ILE A 627 -11.52 29.35 23.88
N CYS A 628 -12.61 29.99 24.31
CA CYS A 628 -13.78 30.30 23.48
C CYS A 628 -14.43 29.10 22.75
N ASN A 629 -14.13 27.85 23.12
CA ASN A 629 -14.66 26.69 22.42
C ASN A 629 -16.10 26.40 22.87
N THR A 630 -16.89 25.86 21.93
CA THR A 630 -18.29 25.49 22.16
C THR A 630 -18.49 24.00 21.93
N TRP A 631 -19.09 23.32 22.91
CA TRP A 631 -19.50 21.92 22.76
C TRP A 631 -21.02 21.79 22.70
N LYS A 632 -21.51 20.83 21.89
CA LYS A 632 -22.93 20.51 21.74
C LYS A 632 -23.15 19.01 21.59
N ASN A 633 -24.17 18.48 22.27
CA ASN A 633 -24.59 17.07 22.18
C ASN A 633 -23.44 16.08 22.44
N THR A 634 -22.53 16.40 23.35
CA THR A 634 -21.41 15.52 23.73
C THR A 634 -21.45 15.26 25.23
N ASP A 635 -21.22 14.01 25.62
CA ASP A 635 -21.18 13.60 27.03
C ASP A 635 -19.82 13.94 27.69
N GLU A 636 -18.75 13.99 26.87
CA GLU A 636 -17.36 14.28 27.24
C GLU A 636 -16.75 15.31 26.27
N CYS A 637 -16.30 16.46 26.78
CA CYS A 637 -15.75 17.57 25.99
C CYS A 637 -14.25 17.40 25.86
N VAL A 638 -13.60 17.05 26.97
CA VAL A 638 -12.17 16.78 27.05
C VAL A 638 -11.95 15.47 27.79
N TYR A 639 -11.14 14.60 27.20
CA TYR A 639 -10.81 13.27 27.74
C TYR A 639 -9.29 13.03 27.71
N ASP A 640 -8.74 12.55 28.82
CA ASP A 640 -7.36 12.06 28.90
C ASP A 640 -7.38 10.55 29.21
N ASN A 641 -6.83 9.73 28.30
CA ASN A 641 -6.87 8.27 28.42
C ASN A 641 -5.73 7.68 29.25
N ASN A 642 -4.87 8.52 29.83
CA ASN A 642 -3.62 8.01 30.33
C ASN A 642 -3.85 7.43 31.75
N THR A 643 -3.69 6.13 31.94
CA THR A 643 -3.99 5.40 33.20
C THR A 643 -2.81 5.20 34.17
N SER A 644 -1.59 5.58 33.79
CA SER A 644 -0.41 5.54 34.68
C SER A 644 -0.43 6.66 35.73
N GLY A 645 -0.25 6.39 37.03
CA GLY A 645 -0.39 7.41 38.10
C GLY A 645 0.67 8.54 38.17
N SER A 646 1.24 8.99 37.04
CA SER A 646 2.20 10.10 36.97
C SER A 646 1.51 11.45 36.81
N ASN A 647 2.01 12.48 37.52
CA ASN A 647 1.66 13.89 37.31
C ASN A 647 2.08 14.29 35.89
N ILE A 648 1.16 14.17 34.93
CA ILE A 648 1.37 14.70 33.60
C ILE A 648 1.26 16.23 33.68
N PRO A 649 2.25 16.98 33.16
CA PRO A 649 2.17 18.41 33.05
C PRO A 649 1.03 18.81 32.11
N ILE A 650 0.14 19.69 32.59
CA ILE A 650 -0.91 20.34 31.80
C ILE A 650 -0.94 21.81 32.17
N LYS A 651 -1.33 22.66 31.22
CA LYS A 651 -1.49 24.09 31.48
C LYS A 651 -2.39 24.32 32.71
N PRO A 652 -1.94 25.04 33.75
CA PRO A 652 -2.65 25.13 35.04
C PRO A 652 -4.05 25.76 34.96
N SER A 653 -4.32 26.58 33.96
CA SER A 653 -5.62 27.20 33.75
C SER A 653 -5.94 27.49 32.30
N TRP A 654 -7.24 27.52 32.01
CA TRP A 654 -7.80 28.16 30.82
C TRP A 654 -8.52 29.43 31.27
N GLY A 655 -8.06 30.57 30.76
CA GLY A 655 -8.40 31.89 31.32
C GLY A 655 -7.64 32.18 32.63
N ASN A 656 -8.02 33.27 33.29
CA ASN A 656 -7.42 33.73 34.55
C ASN A 656 -8.44 34.49 35.42
N PRO A 657 -8.11 34.90 36.66
CA PRO A 657 -9.06 35.60 37.53
C PRO A 657 -9.59 36.92 36.97
N SER A 658 -8.88 37.56 36.06
CA SER A 658 -9.31 38.80 35.42
C SER A 658 -10.29 38.54 34.29
N THR A 659 -10.07 37.48 33.51
CA THR A 659 -10.82 37.20 32.27
C THR A 659 -11.11 35.70 32.12
N ALA A 660 -12.40 35.37 31.92
CA ALA A 660 -12.84 33.99 31.68
C ALA A 660 -12.17 33.34 30.44
N SER A 661 -12.20 32.00 30.35
CA SER A 661 -11.76 31.26 29.16
C SER A 661 -12.69 31.45 27.96
N GLY A 662 -13.98 31.71 28.23
CA GLY A 662 -15.02 31.75 27.21
C GLY A 662 -15.50 30.37 26.73
N ASN A 663 -14.92 29.28 27.24
CA ASN A 663 -15.39 27.93 26.94
C ASN A 663 -16.82 27.76 27.45
N LYS A 664 -17.69 27.24 26.58
CA LYS A 664 -19.11 27.19 26.87
C LYS A 664 -19.81 26.02 26.20
N ARG A 665 -21.10 25.93 26.48
CA ARG A 665 -21.98 24.92 25.93
C ARG A 665 -23.13 25.52 25.14
N ALA A 666 -23.56 24.83 24.08
CA ALA A 666 -24.70 25.25 23.26
C ALA A 666 -26.07 24.69 23.72
N ASP A 667 -26.11 23.59 24.47
CA ASP A 667 -27.31 22.82 24.87
C ASP A 667 -27.49 22.68 26.41
N THR A 668 -28.60 22.03 26.85
CA THR A 668 -29.11 22.07 28.25
C THR A 668 -29.13 20.73 29.03
N ILE A 669 -28.50 19.64 28.55
CA ILE A 669 -28.46 18.30 29.20
C ILE A 669 -27.81 18.36 30.61
N SER A 670 -28.40 17.74 31.63
CA SER A 670 -28.08 17.99 33.04
C SER A 670 -26.92 17.20 33.67
N ASN A 671 -26.40 16.16 33.00
CA ASN A 671 -25.33 15.31 33.54
C ASN A 671 -24.16 15.31 32.55
N TYR A 672 -23.04 15.90 32.93
CA TYR A 672 -21.91 16.10 32.05
C TYR A 672 -20.59 15.79 32.78
N ARG A 673 -19.64 15.18 32.07
CA ARG A 673 -18.33 14.80 32.61
C ARG A 673 -17.21 15.46 31.81
N PHE A 674 -16.51 16.41 32.41
CA PHE A 674 -15.08 16.55 32.11
C PHE A 674 -14.39 15.42 32.85
N VAL A 675 -13.71 14.52 32.14
CA VAL A 675 -12.96 13.43 32.75
C VAL A 675 -11.47 13.74 32.58
N SER A 676 -10.85 14.27 33.64
CA SER A 676 -9.39 14.15 33.83
C SER A 676 -9.16 13.08 34.89
N ILE A 677 -8.40 12.04 34.56
CA ILE A 677 -8.11 10.94 35.47
C ILE A 677 -6.83 11.24 36.31
N ARG A 678 -6.29 12.48 36.31
CA ARG A 678 -4.93 12.75 36.86
C ARG A 678 -4.73 13.99 37.75
N THR A 679 -3.76 13.81 38.64
CA THR A 679 -3.30 14.55 39.84
C THR A 679 -3.06 16.07 39.79
N SER A 680 -3.11 16.74 38.63
CA SER A 680 -2.86 18.19 38.49
C SER A 680 -4.17 18.95 38.28
N GLU A 681 -4.59 19.82 39.22
CA GLU A 681 -5.83 20.59 39.07
C GLU A 681 -5.74 21.64 37.94
N ILE A 682 -6.62 21.56 36.93
CA ILE A 682 -6.77 22.60 35.89
C ILE A 682 -7.92 23.52 36.27
N THR A 683 -7.70 24.84 36.24
CA THR A 683 -8.75 25.83 36.50
C THR A 683 -9.36 26.34 35.20
N ASN A 684 -10.62 25.99 34.91
CA ASN A 684 -11.37 26.65 33.84
C ASN A 684 -12.07 27.88 34.43
N TYR A 685 -11.58 29.08 34.11
CA TYR A 685 -12.15 30.33 34.61
C TYR A 685 -13.43 30.66 33.85
N ARG A 686 -14.54 30.78 34.57
CA ARG A 686 -15.87 31.08 34.04
C ARG A 686 -16.35 32.46 34.46
N PHE A 687 -17.29 32.99 33.68
CA PHE A 687 -18.01 34.20 34.07
C PHE A 687 -19.30 33.80 34.80
N THR A 688 -19.32 33.97 36.12
CA THR A 688 -20.37 33.43 37.00
C THR A 688 -21.79 33.83 36.62
N LEU A 689 -21.97 34.96 35.94
CA LEU A 689 -23.29 35.44 35.50
C LEU A 689 -23.83 34.76 34.23
N ASP A 690 -23.06 33.91 33.55
CA ASP A 690 -23.50 33.17 32.35
C ASP A 690 -23.60 31.66 32.63
N PRO A 691 -24.81 31.08 32.76
CA PRO A 691 -25.02 29.65 32.98
C PRO A 691 -24.44 28.75 31.89
N LYS A 692 -24.28 29.23 30.65
CA LYS A 692 -23.68 28.43 29.56
C LYS A 692 -22.19 28.22 29.72
N THR A 693 -21.53 29.03 30.55
CA THR A 693 -20.13 28.88 30.94
C THR A 693 -19.99 28.03 32.22
N HIS A 694 -21.11 27.60 32.82
CA HIS A 694 -21.11 26.71 33.98
C HIS A 694 -21.01 25.27 33.51
N ILE A 695 -19.78 24.83 33.29
CA ILE A 695 -19.52 23.44 32.94
C ILE A 695 -19.06 22.70 34.20
N THR A 696 -19.85 21.71 34.64
CA THR A 696 -19.58 20.88 35.81
C THR A 696 -18.59 19.76 35.48
N CYS A 697 -17.58 19.57 36.31
CA CYS A 697 -16.51 18.60 36.07
C CYS A 697 -16.53 17.50 37.13
N GLU A 698 -16.39 16.24 36.72
CA GLU A 698 -16.16 15.12 37.65
C GLU A 698 -14.65 14.85 37.65
N TYR A 699 -14.00 15.05 38.81
CA TYR A 699 -12.55 14.86 39.03
C TYR A 699 -11.63 15.97 38.45
N GLN A 700 -10.86 16.61 39.36
CA GLN A 700 -9.65 17.43 39.13
C GLN A 700 -9.70 18.66 38.20
N PHE A 701 -10.84 19.01 37.59
CA PHE A 701 -11.07 20.34 37.02
C PHE A 701 -11.80 21.24 38.03
N LYS A 702 -11.21 22.39 38.36
CA LYS A 702 -11.80 23.37 39.28
C LYS A 702 -12.43 24.52 38.49
N SER A 703 -13.68 24.86 38.79
CA SER A 703 -14.25 26.11 38.28
C SER A 703 -13.69 27.30 39.06
N GLY A 704 -12.99 28.20 38.37
CA GLY A 704 -12.58 29.50 38.90
C GLY A 704 -13.57 30.60 38.48
N ASN A 705 -13.79 31.61 39.32
CA ASN A 705 -14.61 32.77 38.93
C ASN A 705 -13.68 33.85 38.37
N ALA A 706 -13.98 34.33 37.16
CA ALA A 706 -13.33 35.50 36.59
C ALA A 706 -14.13 36.78 36.87
N ALA A 707 -13.43 37.90 36.98
CA ALA A 707 -14.01 39.23 37.20
C ALA A 707 -14.81 39.74 35.98
N ALA A 708 -14.36 39.39 34.77
CA ALA A 708 -15.02 39.77 33.53
C ALA A 708 -15.22 38.57 32.59
N ASN A 709 -16.24 38.65 31.75
CA ASN A 709 -16.36 37.78 30.60
C ASN A 709 -15.25 38.10 29.59
N ARG A 710 -14.87 37.12 28.76
CA ARG A 710 -13.93 37.34 27.67
C ARG A 710 -14.62 38.10 26.53
N ALA A 711 -14.41 39.41 26.49
CA ALA A 711 -14.86 40.28 25.41
C ALA A 711 -14.05 39.96 24.14
N GLY A 712 -14.51 39.01 23.34
CA GLY A 712 -13.80 38.60 22.13
C GLY A 712 -14.24 37.28 21.52
N CYS A 713 -14.86 36.37 22.29
CA CYS A 713 -15.33 35.11 21.72
C CYS A 713 -16.47 35.35 20.71
N LYS A 714 -16.29 34.89 19.47
CA LYS A 714 -17.22 35.02 18.36
C LYS A 714 -17.78 33.64 17.98
N ASP A 715 -18.93 33.31 18.56
CA ASP A 715 -19.57 32.00 18.40
C ASP A 715 -20.09 31.68 16.99
N THR A 716 -20.06 32.64 16.08
CA THR A 716 -20.57 32.53 14.71
C THR A 716 -19.49 32.23 13.68
N LEU A 717 -18.22 32.15 14.08
CA LEU A 717 -17.11 31.98 13.14
C LEU A 717 -16.97 30.55 12.63
N SER A 718 -17.30 29.54 13.45
CA SER A 718 -17.23 28.16 12.99
C SER A 718 -18.39 27.85 12.02
N PRO A 719 -18.13 27.20 10.87
CA PRO A 719 -19.17 26.91 9.89
C PRO A 719 -20.22 25.96 10.49
N THR A 720 -21.48 26.40 10.62
CA THR A 720 -22.56 25.61 11.27
C THR A 720 -23.37 24.75 10.30
N THR A 721 -23.20 24.96 9.00
CA THR A 721 -23.77 24.15 7.91
C THR A 721 -22.70 23.86 6.86
N VAL A 722 -22.92 22.81 6.06
CA VAL A 722 -22.12 22.49 4.85
C VAL A 722 -22.46 23.50 3.75
N THR A 723 -22.19 24.78 3.97
CA THR A 723 -22.42 25.85 2.99
C THR A 723 -21.08 26.38 2.48
N SER A 724 -21.03 26.79 1.21
CA SER A 724 -19.89 27.41 0.54
C SER A 724 -19.24 28.45 1.46
N GLY A 725 -18.01 28.19 1.92
CA GLY A 725 -17.24 29.16 2.68
C GLY A 725 -16.97 30.36 1.78
N ASN A 726 -16.97 31.56 2.35
CA ASN A 726 -16.39 32.70 1.66
C ASN A 726 -14.90 32.43 1.45
N PRO A 727 -14.29 32.92 0.35
CA PRO A 727 -12.85 32.81 0.17
C PRO A 727 -12.13 33.46 1.35
N ALA A 728 -11.04 32.82 1.79
CA ALA A 728 -10.16 33.39 2.79
C ALA A 728 -9.55 34.67 2.24
N GLU A 729 -9.51 35.75 3.03
CA GLU A 729 -8.47 36.76 2.81
C GLU A 729 -7.13 36.10 3.18
N GLU A 730 -6.13 36.19 2.29
CA GLU A 730 -4.79 35.70 2.61
C GLU A 730 -4.26 36.52 3.80
N GLU A 731 -3.93 35.82 4.90
CA GLU A 731 -3.23 36.44 6.01
C GLU A 731 -1.87 36.95 5.50
N THR A 732 -1.70 38.27 5.44
CA THR A 732 -0.40 38.89 5.21
C THR A 732 0.47 38.60 6.43
N TYR A 733 1.57 37.88 6.24
CA TYR A 733 2.56 37.64 7.28
C TYR A 733 3.59 38.76 7.27
N ASP A 734 3.73 39.47 8.39
CA ASP A 734 4.78 40.47 8.64
C ASP A 734 5.76 39.90 9.68
N ASP A 735 7.00 39.66 9.25
CA ASP A 735 8.01 39.05 10.11
C ASP A 735 8.47 39.96 11.25
N ASP A 736 8.55 41.27 11.01
CA ASP A 736 8.97 42.27 11.99
C ASP A 736 7.92 42.43 13.09
N GLU A 737 6.64 42.51 12.72
CA GLU A 737 5.52 42.57 13.67
C GLU A 737 5.44 41.29 14.52
N ASN A 738 5.60 40.12 13.88
CA ASN A 738 5.63 38.84 14.59
C ASN A 738 6.82 38.75 15.55
N HIS A 739 8.00 39.24 15.14
CA HIS A 739 9.19 39.30 15.99
C HIS A 739 9.02 40.25 17.18
N ALA A 740 8.43 41.43 16.97
CA ALA A 740 8.14 42.40 18.03
C ALA A 740 7.15 41.82 19.05
N THR A 741 6.14 41.10 18.57
CA THR A 741 5.16 40.39 19.41
C THR A 741 5.84 39.32 20.28
N TRP A 742 6.67 38.48 19.68
CA TRP A 742 7.45 37.46 20.40
C TRP A 742 8.33 38.08 21.49
N THR A 743 9.04 39.16 21.16
CA THR A 743 9.95 39.88 22.09
C THR A 743 9.18 40.48 23.26
N THR A 744 7.98 41.00 23.00
CA THR A 744 7.09 41.52 24.04
C THR A 744 6.67 40.42 25.01
N PHE A 745 6.25 39.26 24.50
CA PHE A 745 5.89 38.11 25.34
C PHE A 745 7.07 37.59 26.16
N ASP A 746 8.26 37.47 25.57
CA ASP A 746 9.44 37.02 26.32
C ASP A 746 9.81 38.01 27.43
N SER A 747 9.75 39.32 27.14
CA SER A 747 10.01 40.37 28.14
C SER A 747 9.04 40.29 29.32
N MET A 748 7.74 40.09 29.07
CA MET A 748 6.73 39.94 30.11
C MET A 748 6.93 38.63 30.91
N ARG A 749 7.25 37.53 30.23
CA ARG A 749 7.57 36.24 30.85
C ARG A 749 8.76 36.36 31.81
N GLN A 750 9.85 37.02 31.38
CA GLN A 750 11.04 37.23 32.21
C GLN A 750 10.75 38.11 33.43
N LEU A 751 9.98 39.19 33.24
CA LEU A 751 9.57 40.10 34.32
C LEU A 751 8.73 39.38 35.38
N LEU A 752 7.73 38.59 34.96
CA LEU A 752 6.91 37.80 35.88
C LEU A 752 7.72 36.71 36.58
N THR A 753 8.63 36.04 35.87
CA THR A 753 9.50 35.00 36.47
C THR A 753 10.35 35.58 37.60
N THR A 754 10.87 36.80 37.40
CA THR A 754 11.64 37.52 38.43
C THR A 754 10.76 37.98 39.59
N ALA A 755 9.60 38.56 39.31
CA ALA A 755 8.66 39.03 40.33
C ALA A 755 8.12 37.89 41.21
N MET A 756 7.94 36.70 40.64
CA MET A 756 7.43 35.52 41.32
C MET A 756 8.30 35.08 42.51
N GLN A 757 9.61 35.36 42.48
CA GLN A 757 10.53 35.02 43.59
C GLN A 757 10.17 35.72 44.91
N TYR A 758 9.51 36.88 44.82
CA TYR A 758 9.16 37.74 45.97
C TYR A 758 7.66 37.73 46.28
N ALA A 759 6.86 36.97 45.53
CA ALA A 759 5.41 36.96 45.64
C ALA A 759 4.90 36.05 46.78
N SER A 760 3.69 36.34 47.28
CA SER A 760 2.96 35.41 48.16
C SER A 760 2.54 34.15 47.38
N ASP A 761 2.27 33.04 48.04
CA ASP A 761 1.88 31.78 47.37
C ASP A 761 0.67 31.94 46.44
N SER A 762 -0.33 32.72 46.86
CA SER A 762 -1.51 33.02 46.04
C SER A 762 -1.16 33.82 44.77
N MET A 763 -0.21 34.75 44.87
CA MET A 763 0.24 35.58 43.76
C MET A 763 1.20 34.80 42.84
N ARG A 764 2.02 33.90 43.39
CA ARG A 764 2.85 32.99 42.60
C ARG A 764 2.01 32.13 41.68
N LYS A 765 0.89 31.59 42.16
CA LYS A 765 -0.02 30.80 41.32
C LYS A 765 -0.55 31.60 40.13
N ILE A 766 -0.99 32.84 40.35
CA ILE A 766 -1.47 33.73 39.27
C ILE A 766 -0.34 34.05 38.29
N MET A 767 0.87 34.33 38.79
CA MET A 767 2.03 34.59 37.93
C MET A 767 2.44 33.36 37.12
N GLN A 768 2.32 32.14 37.66
CA GLN A 768 2.56 30.89 36.93
C GLN A 768 1.56 30.70 35.78
N GLU A 769 0.27 30.98 36.01
CA GLU A 769 -0.77 30.95 34.98
C GLU A 769 -0.44 31.95 33.84
N GLN A 770 -0.05 33.18 34.18
CA GLN A 770 0.33 34.21 33.20
C GLN A 770 1.63 33.88 32.44
N ILE A 771 2.63 33.31 33.11
CA ILE A 771 3.87 32.85 32.45
C ILE A 771 3.55 31.77 31.41
N ALA A 772 2.63 30.85 31.71
CA ALA A 772 2.19 29.84 30.76
C ALA A 772 1.45 30.46 29.56
N ASP A 773 0.59 31.46 29.79
CA ASP A 773 -0.06 32.23 28.71
C ASP A 773 0.96 32.89 27.77
N TYR A 774 2.01 33.53 28.31
CA TYR A 774 3.05 34.16 27.49
C TYR A 774 3.88 33.14 26.71
N LYS A 775 4.17 31.97 27.29
CA LYS A 775 4.85 30.88 26.56
C LYS A 775 4.04 30.40 25.36
N VAL A 776 2.73 30.19 25.54
CA VAL A 776 1.82 29.85 24.44
C VAL A 776 1.87 30.91 23.34
N GLY A 777 1.83 32.20 23.71
CA GLY A 777 1.94 33.30 22.75
C GLY A 777 3.26 33.31 21.97
N MET A 778 4.39 33.07 22.66
CA MET A 778 5.71 32.97 22.02
C MET A 778 5.77 31.83 21.01
N GLU A 779 5.25 30.64 21.35
CA GLU A 779 5.29 29.48 20.46
C GLU A 779 4.32 29.59 19.28
N LEU A 780 3.21 30.33 19.43
CA LEU A 780 2.34 30.67 18.30
C LEU A 780 3.04 31.60 17.28
N CYS A 781 3.88 32.53 17.75
CA CYS A 781 4.72 33.32 16.85
C CYS A 781 5.72 32.44 16.07
N VAL A 782 6.30 31.42 16.73
CA VAL A 782 7.17 30.43 16.07
C VAL A 782 6.40 29.64 15.02
N LEU A 783 5.22 29.11 15.36
CA LEU A 783 4.34 28.43 14.40
C LEU A 783 4.05 29.31 13.18
N SER A 784 3.65 30.58 13.40
CA SER A 784 3.32 31.52 12.34
C SER A 784 4.51 31.76 11.40
N ALA A 785 5.72 31.95 11.96
CA ALA A 785 6.93 32.15 11.17
C ALA A 785 7.29 30.91 10.35
N MET A 786 7.29 29.72 10.97
CA MET A 786 7.67 28.48 10.29
C MET A 786 6.70 28.10 9.16
N GLN A 787 5.42 28.45 9.30
CA GLN A 787 4.38 28.24 8.28
C GLN A 787 4.41 29.21 7.10
N HIS A 788 5.07 30.36 7.28
CA HIS A 788 5.31 31.37 6.26
C HIS A 788 6.80 31.42 5.92
N SER A 789 7.49 30.29 6.09
CA SER A 789 8.91 30.22 5.80
C SER A 789 9.26 30.32 4.32
N ASP A 790 8.23 30.33 3.48
CA ASP A 790 8.22 30.60 2.05
C ASP A 790 7.87 32.05 1.69
N SER A 791 7.56 32.91 2.66
CA SER A 791 7.24 34.32 2.41
C SER A 791 8.45 35.06 1.84
N LEU A 792 8.20 35.94 0.85
CA LEU A 792 9.19 36.87 0.29
C LEU A 792 9.81 37.79 1.36
N GLU A 793 9.14 37.96 2.51
CA GLU A 793 9.60 38.79 3.62
C GLU A 793 10.59 38.06 4.53
N MET A 794 10.69 36.72 4.49
CA MET A 794 11.53 35.95 5.40
C MET A 794 12.88 35.60 4.77
N ASN A 795 13.96 36.23 5.27
CA ASN A 795 15.33 35.97 4.82
C ASN A 795 16.00 34.81 5.60
N GLU A 796 17.19 34.37 5.17
CA GLU A 796 17.91 33.27 5.82
C GLU A 796 18.23 33.55 7.30
N GLU A 797 18.62 34.77 7.66
CA GLU A 797 18.93 35.13 9.05
C GLU A 797 17.68 35.07 9.95
N SER A 798 16.54 35.51 9.43
CA SER A 798 15.25 35.49 10.13
C SER A 798 14.75 34.06 10.30
N PHE A 799 14.90 33.21 9.27
CA PHE A 799 14.62 31.78 9.35
C PHE A 799 15.44 31.11 10.45
N GLU A 800 16.76 31.29 10.46
CA GLU A 800 17.65 30.69 11.46
C GLU A 800 17.33 31.22 12.86
N THR A 801 16.93 32.50 12.99
CA THR A 801 16.43 33.07 14.25
C THR A 801 15.18 32.35 14.74
N TRP A 802 14.17 32.16 13.89
CA TRP A 802 12.95 31.45 14.27
C TRP A 802 13.20 29.97 14.54
N LEU A 803 14.06 29.32 13.75
CA LEU A 803 14.48 27.95 13.97
C LEU A 803 15.14 27.79 15.35
N SER A 804 16.02 28.71 15.74
CA SER A 804 16.64 28.70 17.08
C SER A 804 15.66 28.90 18.24
N ARG A 805 14.44 29.39 17.95
CA ARG A 805 13.36 29.57 18.93
C ARG A 805 12.41 28.36 19.00
N THR A 806 12.59 27.36 18.14
CA THR A 806 11.82 26.11 18.20
C THR A 806 12.25 25.24 19.38
N ASN A 807 11.45 24.21 19.70
CA ASN A 807 11.78 23.23 20.71
C ASN A 807 13.06 22.50 20.26
N PRO A 808 14.09 22.36 21.13
CA PRO A 808 15.29 21.58 20.81
C PRO A 808 15.00 20.18 20.24
N LYS A 809 13.92 19.54 20.70
CA LYS A 809 13.48 18.24 20.21
C LYS A 809 12.97 18.29 18.76
N ALA A 810 12.36 19.40 18.34
CA ALA A 810 12.00 19.64 16.94
C ALA A 810 13.25 19.72 16.03
N GLU A 811 14.30 20.41 16.48
CA GLU A 811 15.60 20.46 15.77
C GLU A 811 16.24 19.06 15.67
N GLU A 812 16.20 18.30 16.77
CA GLU A 812 16.72 16.93 16.81
C GLU A 812 15.99 16.00 15.82
N LEU A 813 14.66 15.93 15.88
CA LEU A 813 13.85 15.09 14.99
C LEU A 813 14.06 15.49 13.53
N THR A 814 14.22 16.78 13.27
CA THR A 814 14.55 17.33 11.94
C THR A 814 15.88 16.79 11.42
N ILE A 815 16.94 16.80 12.22
CA ILE A 815 18.25 16.28 11.84
C ILE A 815 18.17 14.78 11.55
N ILE A 816 17.47 14.02 12.39
CA ILE A 816 17.27 12.59 12.24
C ILE A 816 16.55 12.28 10.93
N GLN A 817 15.42 12.93 10.67
CA GLN A 817 14.64 12.73 9.44
C GLN A 817 15.44 13.08 8.19
N ASN A 818 16.29 14.11 8.26
CA ASN A 818 17.19 14.48 7.18
C ASN A 818 18.22 13.40 6.85
N TYR A 819 18.84 12.78 7.86
CA TYR A 819 19.74 11.65 7.62
C TYR A 819 18.98 10.40 7.16
N TRP A 820 17.79 10.17 7.71
CA TRP A 820 16.93 9.06 7.34
C TRP A 820 16.51 9.12 5.86
N HIS A 821 15.96 10.25 5.39
CA HIS A 821 15.55 10.43 3.99
C HIS A 821 16.70 10.35 3.01
N LYS A 822 17.91 10.80 3.41
CA LYS A 822 19.12 10.68 2.57
C LYS A 822 19.74 9.29 2.60
N LEU A 823 19.19 8.36 3.40
CA LEU A 823 19.77 7.05 3.69
C LEU A 823 21.24 7.16 4.15
N TYR A 824 21.56 8.21 4.92
CA TYR A 824 22.85 8.40 5.58
C TYR A 824 22.86 7.68 6.93
N LEU A 825 22.63 6.36 6.89
CA LEU A 825 22.34 5.52 8.04
C LEU A 825 23.52 5.47 9.04
N ASP A 826 24.77 5.33 8.58
CA ASP A 826 25.97 5.43 9.43
C ASP A 826 26.06 6.75 10.22
N THR A 827 25.83 7.87 9.51
CA THR A 827 25.84 9.20 10.12
C THR A 827 24.71 9.34 11.12
N LEU A 828 23.54 8.79 10.79
CA LEU A 828 22.39 8.77 11.68
C LEU A 828 22.69 7.99 12.96
N LEU A 829 23.27 6.79 12.86
CA LEU A 829 23.66 5.99 14.03
C LEU A 829 24.66 6.75 14.92
N THR A 830 25.63 7.42 14.32
CA THR A 830 26.60 8.24 15.06
C THR A 830 25.91 9.39 15.79
N TYR A 831 24.95 10.06 15.14
CA TYR A 831 24.17 11.15 15.74
C TYR A 831 23.30 10.64 16.90
N LEU A 832 22.52 9.57 16.68
CA LEU A 832 21.66 8.95 17.70
C LEU A 832 22.48 8.50 18.92
N GLY A 833 23.66 7.90 18.70
CA GLY A 833 24.56 7.47 19.77
C GLY A 833 25.15 8.63 20.60
N GLY A 834 25.16 9.84 20.05
CA GLY A 834 25.61 11.06 20.74
C GLY A 834 24.52 11.79 21.53
N LEU A 835 23.23 11.43 21.36
CA LEU A 835 22.12 12.08 22.07
C LEU A 835 22.06 11.66 23.54
N SER A 836 21.92 12.66 24.42
CA SER A 836 21.79 12.45 25.86
C SER A 836 20.32 12.50 26.27
N ILE A 837 19.66 11.34 26.38
CA ILE A 837 18.24 11.22 26.77
C ILE A 837 18.11 10.88 28.25
N ALA A 838 17.34 11.70 28.97
CA ALA A 838 17.10 11.51 30.40
C ALA A 838 15.84 10.68 30.70
N ASP A 839 14.81 10.74 29.86
CA ASP A 839 13.58 9.97 30.03
C ASP A 839 13.77 8.50 29.59
N SER A 840 13.32 7.57 30.43
CA SER A 840 13.53 6.15 30.18
C SER A 840 12.69 5.58 29.04
N ALA A 841 11.48 6.11 28.82
CA ALA A 841 10.62 5.66 27.73
C ALA A 841 11.14 6.20 26.39
N GLU A 842 11.54 7.47 26.37
CA GLU A 842 12.18 8.10 25.22
C GLU A 842 13.50 7.41 24.84
N LEU A 843 14.31 6.99 25.82
CA LEU A 843 15.55 6.23 25.57
C LEU A 843 15.27 4.88 24.89
N VAL A 844 14.19 4.20 25.27
CA VAL A 844 13.76 2.95 24.63
C VAL A 844 13.31 3.22 23.19
N ASP A 845 12.50 4.27 22.97
CA ASP A 845 12.03 4.68 21.65
C ASP A 845 13.19 5.00 20.69
N LYS A 846 14.18 5.77 21.17
CA LYS A 846 15.42 6.05 20.44
C LYS A 846 16.18 4.77 20.07
N GLY A 847 16.30 3.84 21.02
CA GLY A 847 16.98 2.55 20.81
C GLY A 847 16.30 1.67 19.75
N ILE A 848 14.98 1.76 19.62
CA ILE A 848 14.23 1.06 18.56
C ILE A 848 14.57 1.66 17.18
N LEU A 849 14.67 2.99 17.08
CA LEU A 849 15.09 3.64 15.84
C LEU A 849 16.55 3.31 15.49
N GLU A 850 17.45 3.21 16.47
CA GLU A 850 18.83 2.73 16.27
C GLU A 850 18.83 1.31 15.68
N LEU A 851 18.08 0.38 16.26
CA LEU A 851 17.95 -1.00 15.73
C LEU A 851 17.40 -1.04 14.31
N ALA A 852 16.39 -0.23 14.01
CA ALA A 852 15.84 -0.13 12.66
C ALA A 852 16.86 0.44 11.67
N THR A 853 17.65 1.43 12.10
CA THR A 853 18.71 2.04 11.29
C THR A 853 19.84 1.05 11.02
N GLU A 854 20.30 0.30 12.03
CA GLU A 854 21.30 -0.78 11.89
C GLU A 854 20.82 -1.87 10.94
N TYR A 855 19.55 -2.27 11.05
CA TYR A 855 18.97 -3.26 10.16
C TYR A 855 18.92 -2.78 8.71
N LEU A 856 18.41 -1.56 8.46
CA LEU A 856 18.40 -0.97 7.12
C LEU A 856 19.81 -0.79 6.54
N ASP A 857 20.79 -0.43 7.37
CA ASP A 857 22.18 -0.29 6.93
C ASP A 857 22.79 -1.65 6.56
N SER A 858 22.48 -2.69 7.34
CA SER A 858 22.89 -4.06 7.00
C SER A 858 22.30 -4.52 5.67
N LEU A 859 21.04 -4.20 5.37
CA LEU A 859 20.39 -4.52 4.09
C LEU A 859 21.01 -3.73 2.94
N LYS A 860 21.31 -2.45 3.17
CA LYS A 860 22.00 -1.59 2.19
C LYS A 860 23.40 -2.11 1.88
N SER A 861 24.11 -2.65 2.87
CA SER A 861 25.47 -3.20 2.70
C SER A 861 25.53 -4.44 1.80
N VAL A 862 24.40 -5.11 1.60
CA VAL A 862 24.24 -6.26 0.70
C VAL A 862 23.40 -5.91 -0.54
N ASP A 863 23.36 -4.63 -0.91
CA ASP A 863 22.74 -4.08 -2.13
C ASP A 863 21.21 -4.26 -2.26
N TYR A 864 20.46 -4.34 -1.16
CA TYR A 864 18.99 -4.22 -1.24
C TYR A 864 18.54 -2.79 -1.57
N ASP A 865 17.50 -2.67 -2.41
CA ASP A 865 16.76 -1.42 -2.59
C ASP A 865 15.83 -1.20 -1.39
N LEU A 866 16.21 -0.27 -0.51
CA LEU A 866 15.47 0.04 0.71
C LEU A 866 14.09 0.66 0.48
N TYR A 867 13.73 1.01 -0.76
CA TYR A 867 12.39 1.47 -1.11
C TYR A 867 11.51 0.38 -1.73
N ASN A 868 12.05 -0.83 -1.90
CA ASN A 868 11.36 -1.98 -2.49
C ASN A 868 11.83 -3.29 -1.86
N LEU A 869 11.75 -3.37 -0.53
CA LEU A 869 12.06 -4.58 0.22
C LEU A 869 10.95 -5.66 0.07
N PRO A 870 11.31 -6.96 0.11
CA PRO A 870 10.34 -8.06 0.24
C PRO A 870 9.58 -8.02 1.58
N ASP A 871 8.35 -8.50 1.59
CA ASP A 871 7.49 -8.52 2.79
C ASP A 871 8.14 -9.15 4.02
N SER A 872 8.87 -10.26 3.85
CA SER A 872 9.57 -10.91 4.95
C SER A 872 10.63 -10.05 5.64
N LEU A 873 11.19 -9.05 4.94
CA LEU A 873 12.15 -8.10 5.52
C LEU A 873 11.45 -6.89 6.14
N ILE A 874 10.23 -6.58 5.68
CA ILE A 874 9.39 -5.50 6.20
C ILE A 874 8.80 -5.90 7.56
N GLU A 875 8.40 -7.15 7.74
CA GLU A 875 7.79 -7.66 8.99
C GLU A 875 8.62 -7.34 10.25
N TYR A 876 9.96 -7.41 10.16
CA TYR A 876 10.83 -7.04 11.28
C TYR A 876 10.80 -5.54 11.60
N LEU A 877 10.76 -4.68 10.57
CA LEU A 877 10.61 -3.23 10.75
C LEU A 877 9.23 -2.89 11.33
N GLU A 878 8.17 -3.62 10.94
CA GLU A 878 6.84 -3.46 11.51
C GLU A 878 6.79 -3.86 12.99
N GLU A 879 7.47 -4.95 13.36
CA GLU A 879 7.62 -5.37 14.76
C GLU A 879 8.27 -4.26 15.58
N LEU A 880 9.42 -3.75 15.12
CA LEU A 880 10.12 -2.63 15.76
C LEU A 880 9.21 -1.40 15.87
N ALA A 881 8.55 -0.99 14.79
CA ALA A 881 7.67 0.18 14.75
C ALA A 881 6.44 0.08 15.66
N SER A 882 6.06 -1.15 16.05
CA SER A 882 4.92 -1.44 16.93
C SER A 882 5.30 -1.50 18.42
N THR A 883 6.60 -1.48 18.75
CA THR A 883 7.07 -1.59 20.15
C THR A 883 6.91 -0.31 20.97
N SER A 884 6.81 0.84 20.30
CA SER A 884 6.61 2.15 20.90
C SER A 884 5.82 3.04 19.93
N PHE A 885 5.11 4.05 20.43
CA PHE A 885 4.31 4.99 19.63
C PHE A 885 4.73 6.46 19.82
N GLU A 886 5.97 6.68 20.25
CA GLU A 886 6.57 8.00 20.46
C GLU A 886 7.27 8.53 19.18
N ASP A 887 8.00 9.65 19.27
CA ASP A 887 8.51 10.42 18.13
C ASP A 887 9.52 9.70 17.24
N TYR A 888 10.50 8.98 17.80
CA TYR A 888 11.56 8.33 17.01
C TYR A 888 11.00 7.15 16.21
N THR A 889 10.18 6.29 16.85
CA THR A 889 9.47 5.24 16.11
C THR A 889 8.42 5.80 15.17
N GLY A 890 7.96 7.04 15.39
CA GLY A 890 7.11 7.79 14.45
C GLY A 890 7.76 7.97 13.08
N ILE A 891 9.08 8.19 13.03
CA ILE A 891 9.86 8.28 11.80
C ILE A 891 9.87 6.95 11.05
N LEU A 892 10.02 5.83 11.76
CA LEU A 892 9.96 4.50 11.18
C LEU A 892 8.55 4.17 10.65
N ARG A 893 7.49 4.51 11.41
CA ARG A 893 6.09 4.35 10.96
C ARG A 893 5.80 5.18 9.72
N ALA A 894 6.28 6.42 9.67
CA ALA A 894 6.15 7.29 8.49
C ALA A 894 6.82 6.67 7.26
N PHE A 895 8.03 6.13 7.42
CA PHE A 895 8.76 5.41 6.37
C PHE A 895 7.98 4.19 5.86
N LEU A 896 7.52 3.33 6.78
CA LEU A 896 6.74 2.13 6.44
C LEU A 896 5.43 2.47 5.70
N ASN A 897 4.73 3.50 6.17
CA ASN A 897 3.49 3.91 5.52
C ASN A 897 3.73 4.56 4.16
N MET A 898 4.77 5.39 4.02
CA MET A 898 5.03 6.12 2.76
C MET A 898 5.51 5.18 1.65
N TYR A 899 6.44 4.27 1.93
CA TYR A 899 7.05 3.44 0.88
C TYR A 899 6.37 2.09 0.70
N TYR A 900 5.74 1.55 1.75
CA TYR A 900 5.17 0.20 1.74
C TYR A 900 3.66 0.14 1.96
N ASN A 901 3.00 1.29 2.19
CA ASN A 901 1.59 1.36 2.58
C ASN A 901 1.28 0.46 3.80
N ARG A 902 2.26 0.31 4.70
CA ARG A 902 2.11 -0.43 5.96
C ARG A 902 1.71 0.55 7.05
N TYR A 903 0.43 0.48 7.41
CA TYR A 903 -0.15 1.36 8.42
C TYR A 903 -0.08 0.66 9.78
N ILE A 904 0.62 1.29 10.71
CA ILE A 904 0.73 0.81 12.08
C ILE A 904 0.04 1.85 12.97
N ASP A 905 -1.15 1.47 13.45
CA ASP A 905 -1.97 2.28 14.33
C ASP A 905 -1.81 1.78 15.77
N ASN A 906 -1.93 2.72 16.71
CA ASN A 906 -2.02 2.35 18.11
C ASN A 906 -3.45 1.88 18.39
N ASP A 907 -3.73 0.59 18.19
CA ASP A 907 -5.05 -0.01 18.49
C ASP A 907 -5.39 0.01 19.99
N GLN A 908 -4.47 0.43 20.86
CA GLN A 908 -4.69 0.55 22.30
C GLN A 908 -5.19 1.94 22.69
N MET A 909 -6.46 2.23 22.36
CA MET A 909 -7.29 3.13 23.17
C MET A 909 -7.80 2.47 24.47
N ALA A 910 -7.31 1.29 24.84
CA ALA A 910 -7.52 0.68 26.15
C ALA A 910 -6.18 0.15 26.72
N GLU A 911 -5.85 0.60 27.93
CA GLU A 911 -4.72 0.17 28.78
C GLU A 911 -3.33 0.76 28.50
N TYR A 912 -3.12 2.03 28.84
CA TYR A 912 -1.78 2.43 29.29
C TYR A 912 -1.51 1.86 30.69
N SER A 913 -0.65 0.83 30.75
CA SER A 913 -0.18 0.14 31.94
C SER A 913 -1.18 -0.83 32.61
N ASN A 914 -1.03 -2.13 32.30
CA ASN A 914 -0.65 -3.13 33.31
C ASN A 914 -0.42 -4.53 32.69
N LYS A 915 0.87 -4.84 32.47
CA LYS A 915 1.58 -6.14 32.59
C LYS A 915 2.74 -6.09 31.57
N ILE A 916 4.00 -6.00 31.98
CA ILE A 916 4.67 -7.01 32.80
C ILE A 916 5.45 -6.37 33.96
N SER A 917 4.83 -6.28 35.13
CA SER A 917 5.55 -6.49 36.39
C SER A 917 5.49 -7.99 36.69
N GLY A 918 6.52 -8.73 36.28
CA GLY A 918 6.63 -10.17 36.52
C GLY A 918 7.43 -10.88 35.43
N SER A 919 8.72 -11.13 35.71
CA SER A 919 9.75 -11.65 34.78
C SER A 919 10.06 -10.68 33.66
N ILE A 920 11.05 -9.80 33.83
CA ILE A 920 12.38 -10.08 33.28
C ILE A 920 12.32 -11.29 32.32
N ILE A 921 12.31 -11.04 31.01
CA ILE A 921 12.83 -12.02 30.06
C ILE A 921 14.35 -12.06 30.26
N THR A 922 14.76 -12.52 31.44
CA THR A 922 15.99 -13.27 31.67
C THR A 922 15.58 -14.70 31.41
N ASN A 923 15.69 -15.09 30.16
CA ASN A 923 16.46 -16.26 29.74
C ASN A 923 16.38 -16.31 28.22
N ASN A 924 17.46 -15.86 27.59
CA ASN A 924 18.38 -16.72 26.85
C ASN A 924 17.80 -17.00 25.46
N GLN A 925 18.17 -16.28 24.41
CA GLN A 925 19.54 -16.02 23.99
C GLN A 925 19.61 -14.66 23.30
N LYS A 926 20.26 -13.67 23.94
CA LYS A 926 20.91 -12.60 23.19
C LYS A 926 22.00 -13.30 22.39
N THR A 927 21.80 -13.52 21.11
CA THR A 927 22.90 -13.96 20.26
C THR A 927 23.80 -12.74 20.09
N ASN A 928 24.95 -12.70 20.76
CA ASN A 928 25.88 -11.58 20.59
C ASN A 928 26.65 -11.70 19.26
N PHE A 929 26.51 -12.84 18.58
CA PHE A 929 27.26 -13.17 17.38
C PHE A 929 26.36 -13.76 16.29
N PHE A 930 26.63 -13.42 15.02
CA PHE A 930 26.03 -14.10 13.88
C PHE A 930 27.09 -14.57 12.88
N VAL A 931 26.75 -15.57 12.05
CA VAL A 931 27.64 -16.14 11.04
C VAL A 931 27.16 -15.78 9.65
N SER A 932 28.02 -15.17 8.83
CA SER A 932 27.72 -14.84 7.43
C SER A 932 28.98 -14.89 6.55
N PRO A 933 28.93 -15.40 5.30
CA PRO A 933 27.81 -16.09 4.69
C PRO A 933 27.61 -17.49 5.29
N ASN A 934 26.52 -18.17 4.90
CA ASN A 934 26.34 -19.60 5.17
C ASN A 934 27.53 -20.37 4.54
N PRO A 935 28.32 -21.13 5.31
CA PRO A 935 29.67 -21.51 4.89
C PRO A 935 29.68 -22.49 3.72
N THR A 936 30.20 -22.05 2.57
CA THR A 936 30.57 -22.89 1.42
C THR A 936 32.09 -23.11 1.36
N ASN A 937 32.89 -22.09 1.68
CA ASN A 937 34.36 -22.12 1.50
C ASN A 937 35.16 -22.46 2.77
N GLY A 938 34.95 -23.59 3.45
CA GLY A 938 35.90 -24.09 4.48
C GLY A 938 36.30 -23.12 5.62
N PHE A 939 35.61 -22.00 5.81
CA PHE A 939 35.76 -21.03 6.88
C PHE A 939 34.39 -20.43 7.24
N VAL A 940 34.22 -20.02 8.50
CA VAL A 940 33.07 -19.25 8.98
C VAL A 940 33.53 -17.87 9.43
N ARG A 941 32.77 -16.83 9.12
CA ARG A 941 32.98 -15.51 9.72
C ARG A 941 32.03 -15.33 10.87
N LEU A 942 32.55 -14.93 12.03
CA LEU A 942 31.76 -14.52 13.18
C LEU A 942 31.77 -13.00 13.26
N TYR A 943 30.59 -12.41 13.23
CA TYR A 943 30.38 -10.99 13.43
C TYR A 943 29.81 -10.78 14.83
N SER A 944 30.33 -9.78 15.55
CA SER A 944 29.72 -9.34 16.81
C SER A 944 28.65 -8.29 16.51
N LEU A 945 27.45 -8.47 17.06
CA LEU A 945 26.36 -7.51 16.88
C LEU A 945 26.60 -6.18 17.60
N ASP A 946 27.49 -6.14 18.59
CA ASP A 946 27.84 -4.90 19.31
C ASP A 946 29.12 -4.21 18.79
N GLY A 947 29.66 -4.69 17.66
CA GLY A 947 30.88 -4.14 17.03
C GLY A 947 32.19 -4.32 17.82
N ARG A 948 32.17 -4.97 19.00
CA ARG A 948 33.38 -5.17 19.81
C ARG A 948 34.21 -6.36 19.32
N LYS A 949 35.54 -6.26 19.45
CA LYS A 949 36.45 -7.38 19.20
C LYS A 949 36.49 -8.29 20.42
N TYR A 950 35.99 -9.51 20.27
CA TYR A 950 36.03 -10.54 21.30
C TYR A 950 37.21 -11.49 21.15
N THR A 951 37.67 -12.05 22.27
CA THR A 951 38.55 -13.21 22.29
C THR A 951 37.72 -14.43 22.65
N LEU A 952 37.46 -15.29 21.66
CA LEU A 952 36.51 -16.39 21.78
C LEU A 952 37.22 -17.74 21.94
N ASN A 953 36.64 -18.61 22.75
CA ASN A 953 36.84 -20.05 22.69
C ASN A 953 35.70 -20.67 21.88
N LEU A 954 36.02 -21.46 20.88
CA LEU A 954 35.05 -22.10 19.99
C LEU A 954 35.12 -23.60 20.16
N GLU A 955 33.98 -24.26 20.28
CA GLU A 955 33.86 -25.71 20.35
C GLU A 955 32.82 -26.17 19.34
N PHE A 956 33.11 -27.25 18.62
CA PHE A 956 32.23 -27.79 17.59
C PHE A 956 31.79 -29.18 18.02
N TYR A 957 30.51 -29.44 17.92
CA TYR A 957 29.88 -30.70 18.31
C TYR A 957 29.06 -31.24 17.13
N SER A 958 28.96 -32.55 16.98
CA SER A 958 27.93 -33.16 16.13
C SER A 958 26.56 -33.04 16.82
N LEU A 959 25.48 -33.27 16.07
CA LEU A 959 24.11 -33.17 16.60
C LEU A 959 23.80 -34.16 17.73
N ASP A 960 24.55 -35.26 17.82
CA ASP A 960 24.49 -36.23 18.93
C ASP A 960 25.27 -35.78 20.18
N GLY A 961 25.85 -34.58 20.17
CA GLY A 961 26.59 -34.00 21.29
C GLY A 961 28.04 -34.46 21.41
N LYS A 962 28.58 -35.23 20.44
CA LYS A 962 30.00 -35.59 20.44
C LYS A 962 30.85 -34.38 20.03
N LYS A 963 31.80 -34.01 20.89
CA LYS A 963 32.75 -32.92 20.59
C LYS A 963 33.65 -33.32 19.41
N LEU A 964 33.62 -32.53 18.35
CA LEU A 964 34.38 -32.72 17.12
C LEU A 964 35.71 -31.96 17.17
N LYS A 965 35.69 -30.69 17.61
CA LYS A 965 36.87 -29.81 17.60
C LYS A 965 36.74 -28.72 18.68
N SER A 966 37.86 -28.15 19.10
CA SER A 966 37.87 -26.88 19.84
C SER A 966 39.05 -26.00 19.45
N MET A 967 38.82 -24.70 19.43
CA MET A 967 39.80 -23.66 19.16
C MET A 967 39.75 -22.64 20.30
N LYS A 968 40.90 -22.12 20.71
CA LYS A 968 41.02 -21.15 21.81
C LYS A 968 41.66 -19.87 21.31
N ASN A 969 41.37 -18.76 21.98
CA ASN A 969 41.93 -17.44 21.69
C ASN A 969 41.66 -16.98 20.24
N CYS A 970 40.49 -17.29 19.68
CA CYS A 970 40.11 -16.86 18.35
C CYS A 970 39.83 -15.35 18.38
N THR A 971 40.65 -14.59 17.67
CA THR A 971 40.52 -13.13 17.50
C THR A 971 40.49 -12.80 16.01
N GLY A 972 39.32 -12.87 15.37
CA GLY A 972 39.19 -12.51 13.96
C GLY A 972 37.90 -12.98 13.30
N GLU A 973 37.49 -12.23 12.27
CA GLU A 973 36.28 -12.41 11.46
C GLU A 973 36.33 -13.63 10.52
N SER A 974 37.32 -14.52 10.57
CA SER A 974 37.34 -15.70 9.69
C SER A 974 38.04 -16.88 10.36
N ILE A 975 37.29 -17.97 10.56
CA ILE A 975 37.68 -19.17 11.29
C ILE A 975 37.64 -20.35 10.32
N TYR A 976 38.81 -20.91 10.01
CA TYR A 976 38.92 -22.01 9.06
C TYR A 976 38.48 -23.35 9.65
N LEU A 977 37.51 -23.98 9.00
CA LEU A 977 36.88 -25.25 9.36
C LEU A 977 37.56 -26.42 8.64
N THR A 978 38.84 -26.65 8.92
CA THR A 978 39.57 -27.83 8.42
C THR A 978 39.19 -29.10 9.20
N GLY A 979 38.93 -30.20 8.50
CA GLY A 979 38.69 -31.53 9.08
C GLY A 979 37.21 -31.97 9.19
N PHE A 980 36.27 -31.18 8.67
CA PHE A 980 34.84 -31.53 8.58
C PHE A 980 34.52 -32.18 7.23
N LYS A 981 33.60 -33.14 7.20
CA LYS A 981 33.13 -33.76 5.95
C LYS A 981 31.99 -32.88 5.41
N GLY A 982 32.19 -32.19 4.30
CA GLY A 982 31.13 -31.34 3.70
C GLY A 982 29.78 -32.08 3.57
N ASN A 983 28.68 -31.32 3.69
CA ASN A 983 27.29 -31.77 3.89
C ASN A 983 26.98 -32.36 5.28
N GLU A 984 27.50 -31.74 6.34
CA GLU A 984 27.17 -32.11 7.72
C GLU A 984 26.65 -30.93 8.55
N CYS A 985 25.73 -31.22 9.47
CA CYS A 985 25.21 -30.24 10.40
C CYS A 985 25.90 -30.39 11.76
N ILE A 986 26.42 -29.29 12.28
CA ILE A 986 27.19 -29.25 13.52
C ILE A 986 26.68 -28.13 14.43
N ILE A 987 26.98 -28.24 15.72
CA ILE A 987 26.70 -27.21 16.72
C ILE A 987 28.01 -26.51 17.05
N LEU A 988 28.09 -25.21 16.79
CA LEU A 988 29.16 -24.33 17.25
C LEU A 988 28.77 -23.73 18.60
N ARG A 989 29.57 -23.98 19.62
CA ARG A 989 29.50 -23.32 20.91
C ARG A 989 30.63 -22.31 21.02
N LEU A 990 30.31 -21.07 21.31
CA LEU A 990 31.27 -19.99 21.51
C LEU A 990 31.25 -19.52 22.96
N GLU A 991 32.40 -19.14 23.48
CA GLU A 991 32.58 -18.62 24.83
C GLU A 991 33.52 -17.41 24.79
N ASP A 992 33.02 -16.25 25.21
CA ASP A 992 33.87 -15.08 25.44
C ASP A 992 34.74 -15.29 26.67
N GLN A 993 36.06 -15.19 26.48
CA GLN A 993 37.01 -15.37 27.57
C GLN A 993 36.91 -14.29 28.65
N LYS A 994 36.49 -13.07 28.30
CA LYS A 994 36.47 -11.95 29.24
C LYS A 994 35.21 -11.96 30.09
N SER A 995 34.04 -12.12 29.48
CA SER A 995 32.77 -12.15 30.21
C SER A 995 32.35 -13.55 30.66
N GLY A 996 32.95 -14.61 30.11
CA GLY A 996 32.52 -16.00 30.33
C GLY A 996 31.18 -16.33 29.66
N HIS A 997 30.62 -15.41 28.87
CA HIS A 997 29.35 -15.60 28.17
C HIS A 997 29.47 -16.71 27.14
N LYS A 998 28.50 -17.64 27.11
CA LYS A 998 28.48 -18.77 26.18
C LYS A 998 27.23 -18.75 25.32
N GLU A 999 27.43 -19.01 24.04
CA GLU A 999 26.36 -19.12 23.05
C GLU A 999 26.52 -20.40 22.24
N SER A 1000 25.44 -20.86 21.61
CA SER A 1000 25.50 -22.04 20.73
C SER A 1000 24.61 -21.83 19.52
N MET A 1001 25.14 -22.13 18.35
CA MET A 1001 24.49 -21.95 17.06
C MET A 1001 24.66 -23.20 16.19
N LYS A 1002 23.67 -23.46 15.34
CA LYS A 1002 23.68 -24.60 14.40
C LYS A 1002 24.30 -24.13 13.08
N LEU A 1003 25.29 -24.87 12.58
CA LEU A 1003 25.93 -24.63 11.29
C LEU A 1003 25.60 -25.77 10.33
N ILE A 1004 25.33 -25.43 9.07
CA ILE A 1004 25.17 -26.39 7.98
C ILE A 1004 26.41 -26.22 7.10
N LEU A 1005 27.29 -27.21 7.11
CA LEU A 1005 28.45 -27.21 6.24
C LEU A 1005 28.04 -27.84 4.91
N ASN A 1006 27.98 -27.07 3.83
CA ASN A 1006 27.74 -27.63 2.51
C ASN A 1006 29.08 -28.06 1.89
N LYS A 1007 29.07 -29.14 1.12
CA LYS A 1007 30.20 -29.56 0.30
C LYS A 1007 30.17 -28.71 -0.98
N ASP A 1008 31.32 -28.16 -1.37
CA ASP A 1008 31.48 -27.64 -2.73
C ASP A 1008 31.10 -28.69 -3.79
#